data_AF-A0A178EKN2-F1
#
_entry.id   AF-A0A178EKN2-F1
#
_cell.length_a   1.000
_cell.length_b   1.000
_cell.length_c   1.000
_cell.angle_alpha   90.00
_cell.angle_beta   90.00
_cell.angle_gamma   90.00
#
_symmetry.space_group_name_H-M   'P 1'
#
loop_
_entity.id
_entity.type
_entity.pdbx_description
1 polymer ?
#
loop_
_entity_poly.entity_id
_entity_poly.type
_entity_poly.pdbx_seq_one_letter_code
_entity_poly.pdbx_strand_id
1 'polypeptide(L)'
;MVLELHIWGPAFGLPSIEPECIATVAYCQRVIPDGQWALVADHNPSVGSTESLPILFDDGVATATGFEDIVSYLRNHLGIPNDLDADLTSRQRTDRTAFIAFLQSTATPLIDLSLYVSAENYNTTTSSAYTAILPWYANYTVPPKRRELARTRTAHLGLSSLDVDTNAKEDFTPGRGTASSEFEAAKRAAGIPTEGHPNTLSMGRGAGIGGLFGRQVYAARFTLDPLSNELLEPLSDLLGKNNYLLRGDHPSSLDCLAFGYLSLLYFPNMPQAWIKEAIETKHPRIVSYLHRLRQDFFKSEEIKPADIWLLSTGTTATNGHYQLPWQSKHWTFYLSTLAGAQEFVGNLPLVSSFTQKNVVPLDSREVSRQTRSDLPSPLSINMIMRSSRAPTASQIQNPPPPSSSTKSGRFFGKANIGHTFRHKSAGAFGPDLAKKLSQLVKMEKNVMRSMELVSRERMEVAQQLSIWGEACDDDVSDVTDKLGVLIYEIGELEDQYVDRYDQYRVTIKSIRNIEASVQPSRDRKQKITDQIAQLKYKEPNSPKIVVLEQELVRAEAESLVAEAQLSNITREKLKAAFTYQFDAMREHCEKLAIIAGYGKHLLELVDDTPVTPGETRQAYDGYEASKAIIQDCEDALTNWVSQNASVSSKLSQRSRTLSQRRRNQARRGEGVDLSGQDQPLDSRESGLWIPASEHQGNGYDDRDDLDDDVPSTVASEQRGREEERQVAA
;
A
#
# COMPACT_ATOMS: atom_id res chain seq x y z
N MET A 1 17.91 -4.12 46.26
CA MET A 1 17.81 -5.37 45.50
C MET A 1 16.34 -5.67 45.23
N VAL A 2 15.75 -4.89 44.33
CA VAL A 2 14.47 -5.27 43.71
C VAL A 2 14.81 -5.60 42.27
N LEU A 3 14.60 -6.85 41.86
CA LEU A 3 14.78 -7.27 40.47
C LEU A 3 13.63 -6.67 39.64
N GLU A 4 13.93 -5.93 38.59
CA GLU A 4 12.92 -5.33 37.71
C GLU A 4 12.94 -6.04 36.36
N LEU A 5 11.82 -6.65 35.98
CA LEU A 5 11.66 -7.31 34.69
C LEU A 5 10.89 -6.39 33.74
N HIS A 6 11.54 -5.98 32.65
CA HIS A 6 10.93 -5.18 31.59
C HIS A 6 10.43 -6.10 30.48
N ILE A 7 9.14 -6.01 30.16
CA ILE A 7 8.47 -6.83 29.13
C ILE A 7 7.56 -5.98 28.24
N TRP A 8 7.13 -6.55 27.10
CA TRP A 8 6.00 -5.98 26.37
C TRP A 8 4.73 -6.03 27.20
N GLY A 9 3.85 -5.04 27.01
CA GLY A 9 2.59 -4.96 27.75
C GLY A 9 1.63 -6.15 27.51
N PRO A 10 0.64 -6.29 28.40
CA PRO A 10 -0.35 -7.38 28.38
C PRO A 10 -1.23 -7.39 27.13
N ALA A 11 -1.53 -8.58 26.60
CA ALA A 11 -2.43 -8.76 25.46
C ALA A 11 -3.13 -10.12 25.54
N PHE A 12 -4.33 -10.24 24.96
CA PHE A 12 -5.05 -11.52 24.82
C PHE A 12 -5.33 -12.26 26.15
N GLY A 13 -5.41 -11.53 27.28
CA GLY A 13 -5.55 -12.12 28.61
C GLY A 13 -4.27 -12.80 29.14
N LEU A 14 -3.12 -12.52 28.53
CA LEU A 14 -1.77 -12.95 28.89
C LEU A 14 -0.95 -11.74 29.38
N PRO A 15 0.13 -11.96 30.16
CA PRO A 15 0.94 -10.87 30.71
C PRO A 15 1.72 -10.09 29.64
N SER A 16 1.87 -10.63 28.44
CA SER A 16 2.59 -9.98 27.35
C SER A 16 2.05 -10.37 25.96
N ILE A 17 2.35 -9.58 24.93
CA ILE A 17 2.09 -9.90 23.50
C ILE A 17 3.22 -10.72 22.85
N GLU A 18 4.32 -10.96 23.57
CA GLU A 18 5.53 -11.60 23.06
C GLU A 18 5.80 -12.91 23.83
N PRO A 19 6.17 -14.01 23.15
CA PRO A 19 6.26 -15.33 23.75
C PRO A 19 7.35 -15.44 24.82
N GLU A 20 8.56 -14.91 24.59
CA GLU A 20 9.65 -14.98 25.56
C GLU A 20 9.37 -14.15 26.82
N CYS A 21 8.66 -13.03 26.68
CA CYS A 21 8.18 -12.22 27.78
C CYS A 21 7.20 -13.00 28.67
N ILE A 22 6.21 -13.69 28.08
CA ILE A 22 5.28 -14.55 28.83
C ILE A 22 6.04 -15.66 29.56
N ALA A 23 6.98 -16.31 28.87
CA ALA A 23 7.79 -17.38 29.44
C ALA A 23 8.63 -16.90 30.62
N THR A 24 9.24 -15.72 30.50
CA THR A 24 10.08 -15.13 31.54
C THR A 24 9.26 -14.74 32.76
N VAL A 25 8.06 -14.18 32.58
CA VAL A 25 7.15 -13.89 33.69
C VAL A 25 6.75 -15.17 34.42
N ALA A 26 6.42 -16.24 33.67
CA ALA A 26 6.08 -17.54 34.26
C ALA A 26 7.25 -18.13 35.07
N TYR A 27 8.48 -17.98 34.57
CA TYR A 27 9.70 -18.42 35.26
C TYR A 27 9.95 -17.61 36.54
N CYS A 28 9.95 -16.27 36.45
CA CYS A 28 10.16 -15.37 37.58
C CYS A 28 9.13 -15.59 38.71
N GLN A 29 7.86 -15.77 38.36
CA GLN A 29 6.78 -16.01 39.33
C GLN A 29 6.98 -17.30 40.15
N ARG A 30 7.75 -18.27 39.64
CA ARG A 30 8.03 -19.54 40.35
C ARG A 30 9.36 -19.56 41.08
N VAL A 31 10.33 -18.81 40.57
CA VAL A 31 11.71 -18.83 41.05
C VAL A 31 11.96 -17.74 42.09
N ILE A 32 11.35 -16.56 41.91
CA ILE A 32 11.57 -15.40 42.76
C ILE A 32 10.46 -15.31 43.82
N PRO A 33 10.80 -15.20 45.12
CA PRO A 33 9.81 -14.99 46.17
C PRO A 33 8.96 -13.72 45.98
N ASP A 34 7.71 -13.78 46.42
CA ASP A 34 6.79 -12.64 46.36
C ASP A 34 7.39 -11.40 47.06
N GLY A 35 7.34 -10.25 46.38
CA GLY A 35 7.82 -8.97 46.88
C GLY A 35 9.32 -8.68 46.65
N GLN A 36 10.08 -9.59 46.05
CA GLN A 36 11.50 -9.38 45.70
C GLN A 36 11.74 -8.96 44.24
N TRP A 37 10.67 -8.87 43.44
CA TRP A 37 10.74 -8.44 42.06
C TRP A 37 9.54 -7.59 41.66
N ALA A 38 9.72 -6.88 40.56
CA ALA A 38 8.76 -5.97 39.97
C ALA A 38 8.63 -6.24 38.47
N LEU A 39 7.43 -6.06 37.94
CA LEU A 39 7.13 -6.20 36.52
C LEU A 39 6.81 -4.83 35.91
N VAL A 40 7.54 -4.46 34.86
CA VAL A 40 7.42 -3.17 34.19
C VAL A 40 7.04 -3.39 32.73
N ALA A 41 5.92 -2.80 32.32
CA ALA A 41 5.53 -2.77 30.91
C ALA A 41 6.35 -1.70 30.17
N ASP A 42 7.15 -2.13 29.19
CA ASP A 42 7.96 -1.27 28.34
C ASP A 42 7.68 -1.53 26.85
N HIS A 43 8.07 -0.57 26.01
CA HIS A 43 7.94 -0.67 24.55
C HIS A 43 9.23 -0.30 23.82
N ASN A 44 10.18 0.31 24.51
CA ASN A 44 11.45 0.71 23.93
C ASN A 44 12.57 -0.26 24.38
N PRO A 45 13.14 -1.07 23.48
CA PRO A 45 14.21 -2.02 23.84
C PRO A 45 15.60 -1.36 23.97
N SER A 46 15.72 -0.03 23.82
CA SER A 46 17.01 0.68 23.68
C SER A 46 17.89 0.76 24.94
N VAL A 47 17.62 -0.02 25.99
CA VAL A 47 18.38 0.03 27.25
C VAL A 47 19.50 -1.03 27.29
N GLY A 48 19.67 -1.86 26.24
CA GLY A 48 20.71 -2.89 26.13
C GLY A 48 21.46 -2.90 24.78
N SER A 49 22.43 -3.82 24.64
CA SER A 49 23.16 -4.07 23.38
C SER A 49 22.31 -4.78 22.31
N THR A 50 21.19 -5.37 22.72
CA THR A 50 20.26 -6.17 21.93
C THR A 50 18.89 -5.47 21.92
N GLU A 51 18.34 -5.19 20.73
CA GLU A 51 17.05 -4.48 20.57
C GLU A 51 15.81 -5.37 20.85
N SER A 52 15.85 -6.20 21.90
CA SER A 52 14.77 -7.16 22.22
C SER A 52 14.44 -7.20 23.72
N LEU A 53 13.14 -7.11 24.03
CA LEU A 53 12.57 -7.50 25.32
C LEU A 53 12.32 -9.02 25.32
N PRO A 54 12.42 -9.72 26.46
CA PRO A 54 12.50 -9.23 27.84
C PRO A 54 13.90 -8.81 28.31
N ILE A 55 13.98 -7.88 29.27
CA ILE A 55 15.23 -7.42 29.90
C ILE A 55 15.09 -7.46 31.42
N LEU A 56 16.07 -8.03 32.11
CA LEU A 56 16.16 -8.03 33.58
C LEU A 56 17.11 -6.94 34.06
N PHE A 57 16.67 -6.15 35.03
CA PHE A 57 17.46 -5.18 35.76
C PHE A 57 17.68 -5.65 37.19
N ASP A 58 18.94 -5.58 37.63
CA ASP A 58 19.31 -5.78 39.03
C ASP A 58 19.84 -4.44 39.58
N ASP A 59 19.15 -3.88 40.56
CA ASP A 59 19.42 -2.57 41.15
C ASP A 59 19.65 -1.45 40.11
N GLY A 60 18.83 -1.45 39.05
CA GLY A 60 18.81 -0.43 37.99
C GLY A 60 19.85 -0.63 36.87
N VAL A 61 20.62 -1.72 36.90
CA VAL A 61 21.56 -2.10 35.83
C VAL A 61 20.95 -3.20 34.97
N ALA A 62 20.90 -3.02 33.64
CA ALA A 62 20.47 -4.08 32.72
C ALA A 62 21.51 -5.22 32.71
N THR A 63 21.14 -6.38 33.26
CA THR A 63 22.07 -7.51 33.48
C THR A 63 21.93 -8.63 32.47
N ALA A 64 20.71 -8.92 32.01
CA ALA A 64 20.42 -10.02 31.08
C ALA A 64 19.28 -9.66 30.10
N THR A 65 19.37 -10.15 28.87
CA THR A 65 18.37 -9.91 27.81
C THR A 65 17.95 -11.21 27.14
N GLY A 66 16.65 -11.45 26.96
CA GLY A 66 16.13 -12.70 26.40
C GLY A 66 15.97 -13.80 27.44
N PHE A 67 15.13 -14.79 27.15
CA PHE A 67 14.71 -15.81 28.12
C PHE A 67 15.89 -16.62 28.68
N GLU A 68 16.79 -17.13 27.81
CA GLU A 68 17.87 -18.03 28.21
C GLU A 68 18.92 -17.35 29.12
N ASP A 69 19.29 -16.12 28.79
CA ASP A 69 20.26 -15.34 29.57
C ASP A 69 19.69 -14.97 30.93
N ILE A 70 18.41 -14.59 30.98
CA ILE A 70 17.71 -14.27 32.23
C ILE A 70 17.62 -15.51 33.12
N VAL A 71 17.23 -16.66 32.57
CA VAL A 71 17.20 -17.93 33.31
C VAL A 71 18.59 -18.29 33.85
N SER A 72 19.63 -18.14 33.02
CA SER A 72 21.02 -18.42 33.40
C SER A 72 21.54 -17.48 34.48
N TYR A 73 21.15 -16.20 34.43
CA TYR A 73 21.49 -15.21 35.44
C TYR A 73 20.79 -15.50 36.78
N LEU A 74 19.47 -15.73 36.76
CA LEU A 74 18.68 -16.00 37.97
C LEU A 74 19.12 -17.28 38.69
N ARG A 75 19.57 -18.31 37.95
CA ARG A 75 20.13 -19.54 38.54
C ARG A 75 21.41 -19.31 39.35
N ASN A 76 22.23 -18.35 38.92
CA ASN A 76 23.50 -18.05 39.56
C ASN A 76 23.38 -16.92 40.61
N HIS A 77 22.17 -16.38 40.80
CA HIS A 77 21.93 -15.23 41.67
C HIS A 77 21.80 -15.65 43.14
N LEU A 78 22.58 -15.04 44.03
CA LEU A 78 22.72 -15.43 45.45
C LEU A 78 21.42 -15.31 46.27
N GLY A 79 20.46 -14.49 45.83
CA GLY A 79 19.19 -14.27 46.52
C GLY A 79 18.05 -15.21 46.14
N ILE A 80 18.26 -16.11 45.17
CA ILE A 80 17.21 -16.95 44.59
C ILE A 80 17.48 -18.42 44.94
N PRO A 81 16.67 -19.04 45.82
CA PRO A 81 16.93 -20.40 46.29
C PRO A 81 16.37 -21.50 45.39
N ASN A 82 15.44 -21.18 44.48
CA ASN A 82 14.66 -22.17 43.74
C ASN A 82 15.10 -22.25 42.28
N ASP A 83 15.79 -23.33 41.88
CA ASP A 83 16.07 -23.63 40.48
C ASP A 83 15.13 -24.73 39.99
N LEU A 84 14.26 -24.40 39.01
CA LEU A 84 13.31 -25.33 38.42
C LEU A 84 13.98 -26.52 37.73
N ASP A 85 15.24 -26.34 37.31
CA ASP A 85 15.97 -27.34 36.54
C ASP A 85 17.00 -28.12 37.38
N ALA A 86 17.03 -27.90 38.70
CA ALA A 86 18.00 -28.54 39.59
C ALA A 86 17.97 -30.07 39.50
N ASP A 87 16.76 -30.64 39.49
CA ASP A 87 16.52 -32.09 39.49
C ASP A 87 16.65 -32.74 38.10
N LEU A 88 16.93 -31.97 37.04
CA LEU A 88 17.02 -32.51 35.68
C LEU A 88 18.27 -33.38 35.51
N THR A 89 18.06 -34.60 35.04
CA THR A 89 19.13 -35.52 34.61
C THR A 89 19.93 -34.94 33.45
N SER A 90 21.18 -35.40 33.26
CA SER A 90 22.02 -34.93 32.14
C SER A 90 21.34 -35.07 30.77
N ARG A 91 20.54 -36.13 30.57
CA ARG A 91 19.78 -36.35 29.34
C ARG A 91 18.66 -35.31 29.18
N GLN A 92 17.88 -35.09 30.24
CA GLN A 92 16.81 -34.07 30.23
C GLN A 92 17.36 -32.67 30.02
N ARG A 93 18.57 -32.35 30.51
CA ARG A 93 19.21 -31.05 30.24
C ARG A 93 19.56 -30.87 28.77
N THR A 94 20.03 -31.92 28.09
CA THR A 94 20.27 -31.90 26.65
C THR A 94 18.96 -31.79 25.86
N ASP A 95 17.96 -32.59 26.23
CA ASP A 95 16.62 -32.54 25.61
C ASP A 95 16.02 -31.14 25.79
N ARG A 96 16.12 -30.54 26.97
CA ARG A 96 15.70 -29.16 27.25
C ARG A 96 16.29 -28.16 26.26
N THR A 97 17.61 -28.15 26.10
CA THR A 97 18.28 -27.21 25.19
C THR A 97 17.87 -27.45 23.73
N ALA A 98 17.75 -28.71 23.31
CA ALA A 98 17.28 -29.05 21.97
C ALA A 98 15.84 -28.56 21.73
N PHE A 99 14.93 -28.78 22.68
CA PHE A 99 13.53 -28.37 22.57
C PHE A 99 13.33 -26.86 22.70
N ILE A 100 14.19 -26.13 23.43
CA ILE A 100 14.19 -24.65 23.44
C ILE A 100 14.50 -24.11 22.04
N ALA A 101 15.60 -24.56 21.42
CA ALA A 101 15.97 -24.14 20.07
C ALA A 101 14.93 -24.56 19.03
N PHE A 102 14.35 -25.75 19.18
CA PHE A 102 13.24 -26.23 18.36
C PHE A 102 12.00 -25.32 18.46
N LEU A 103 11.57 -24.97 19.67
CA LEU A 103 10.42 -24.07 19.88
C LEU A 103 10.67 -22.71 19.24
N GLN A 104 11.83 -22.09 19.49
CA GLN A 104 12.16 -20.79 18.92
C GLN A 104 12.20 -20.81 17.39
N SER A 105 12.70 -21.88 16.76
CA SER A 105 12.80 -22.00 15.31
C SER A 105 11.48 -22.36 14.62
N THR A 106 10.64 -23.21 15.23
CA THR A 106 9.41 -23.73 14.60
C THR A 106 8.14 -23.02 15.03
N ALA A 107 8.05 -22.55 16.28
CA ALA A 107 6.86 -21.85 16.77
C ALA A 107 6.84 -20.37 16.36
N THR A 108 8.00 -19.72 16.24
CA THR A 108 8.07 -18.30 15.84
C THR A 108 7.42 -18.04 14.48
N PRO A 109 7.71 -18.81 13.41
CA PRO A 109 7.03 -18.64 12.12
C PRO A 109 5.52 -18.83 12.21
N LEU A 110 5.03 -19.77 13.04
CA LEU A 110 3.59 -20.00 13.21
C LEU A 110 2.89 -18.83 13.93
N ILE A 111 3.55 -18.24 14.94
CA ILE A 111 3.07 -17.01 15.59
C ILE A 111 3.09 -15.85 14.60
N ASP A 112 4.16 -15.70 13.82
CA ASP A 112 4.31 -14.66 12.81
C ASP A 112 3.17 -14.75 11.76
N LEU A 113 2.89 -15.97 11.26
CA LEU A 113 1.80 -16.24 10.33
C LEU A 113 0.42 -15.92 10.92
N SER A 114 0.18 -16.34 12.16
CA SER A 114 -1.11 -16.18 12.85
C SER A 114 -1.40 -14.74 13.24
N LEU A 115 -0.44 -14.04 13.87
CA LEU A 115 -0.66 -12.72 14.46
C LEU A 115 -0.36 -11.56 13.51
N TYR A 116 0.59 -11.71 12.59
CA TYR A 116 1.13 -10.57 11.82
C TYR A 116 0.93 -10.68 10.30
N VAL A 117 1.11 -11.87 9.71
CA VAL A 117 0.99 -12.06 8.25
C VAL A 117 -0.47 -12.14 7.82
N SER A 118 -1.32 -12.86 8.57
CA SER A 118 -2.76 -12.87 8.30
C SER A 118 -3.34 -11.46 8.43
N ALA A 119 -3.78 -10.88 7.31
CA ALA A 119 -4.28 -9.51 7.28
C ALA A 119 -5.53 -9.35 8.16
N GLU A 120 -6.42 -10.35 8.13
CA GLU A 120 -7.65 -10.36 8.92
C GLU A 120 -7.37 -10.39 10.43
N ASN A 121 -6.44 -11.26 10.87
CA ASN A 121 -6.04 -11.36 12.27
C ASN A 121 -5.32 -10.09 12.74
N TYR A 122 -4.38 -9.56 11.93
CA TYR A 122 -3.61 -8.38 12.29
C TYR A 122 -4.49 -7.13 12.41
N ASN A 123 -5.34 -6.87 11.42
CA ASN A 123 -6.16 -5.67 11.35
C ASN A 123 -7.24 -5.66 12.45
N THR A 124 -7.81 -6.82 12.79
CA THR A 124 -8.91 -6.94 13.75
C THR A 124 -8.40 -7.01 15.19
N THR A 125 -7.39 -7.84 15.44
CA THR A 125 -7.05 -8.29 16.81
C THR A 125 -5.64 -7.84 17.22
N THR A 126 -4.61 -8.03 16.40
CA THR A 126 -3.22 -7.74 16.80
C THR A 126 -2.93 -6.23 16.89
N SER A 127 -3.37 -5.45 15.89
CA SER A 127 -3.17 -4.00 15.86
C SER A 127 -3.89 -3.29 17.02
N SER A 128 -5.09 -3.75 17.37
CA SER A 128 -5.84 -3.23 18.50
C SER A 128 -5.19 -3.58 19.85
N ALA A 129 -4.61 -4.79 19.97
CA ALA A 129 -3.83 -5.17 21.14
C ALA A 129 -2.59 -4.27 21.34
N TYR A 130 -1.86 -3.95 20.26
CA TYR A 130 -0.75 -3.00 20.33
C TYR A 130 -1.18 -1.59 20.75
N THR A 131 -2.31 -1.12 20.22
CA THR A 131 -2.86 0.19 20.58
C THR A 131 -3.16 0.31 22.07
N ALA A 132 -3.51 -0.79 22.74
CA ALA A 132 -3.77 -0.81 24.17
C ALA A 132 -2.52 -0.74 25.06
N ILE A 133 -1.34 -1.06 24.52
CA ILE A 133 -0.08 -1.16 25.29
C ILE A 133 1.00 -0.15 24.86
N LEU A 134 0.74 0.65 23.81
CA LEU A 134 1.70 1.59 23.26
C LEU A 134 1.24 3.05 23.37
N PRO A 135 2.17 4.00 23.54
CA PRO A 135 1.87 5.41 23.34
C PRO A 135 1.40 5.66 21.90
N TRP A 136 0.57 6.70 21.72
CA TRP A 136 -0.03 7.03 20.41
C TRP A 136 1.00 7.18 19.27
N TYR A 137 2.21 7.67 19.55
CA TYR A 137 3.26 7.86 18.54
C TYR A 137 3.90 6.53 18.11
N ALA A 138 4.13 5.62 19.05
CA ALA A 138 4.78 4.33 18.81
C ALA A 138 3.89 3.36 18.01
N ASN A 139 2.56 3.59 18.02
CA ASN A 139 1.62 2.83 17.20
C ASN A 139 1.86 2.96 15.68
N TYR A 140 2.51 4.04 15.24
CA TYR A 140 2.83 4.24 13.82
C TYR A 140 4.18 3.62 13.39
N THR A 141 5.02 3.20 14.35
CA THR A 141 6.38 2.70 14.10
C THR A 141 6.52 1.22 14.50
N VAL A 142 6.11 0.87 15.71
CA VAL A 142 6.37 -0.46 16.30
C VAL A 142 5.55 -1.57 15.62
N PRO A 143 4.21 -1.53 15.55
CA PRO A 143 3.44 -2.60 14.93
C PRO A 143 3.77 -2.80 13.43
N PRO A 144 3.90 -1.75 12.60
CA PRO A 144 4.33 -1.90 11.21
C PRO A 144 5.72 -2.52 11.06
N LYS A 145 6.72 -2.09 11.85
CA LYS A 145 8.08 -2.66 11.83
C LYS A 145 8.05 -4.15 12.16
N ARG A 146 7.26 -4.55 13.17
CA ARG A 146 7.13 -5.96 13.57
C ARG A 146 6.40 -6.80 12.52
N ARG A 147 5.34 -6.27 11.90
CA ARG A 147 4.64 -6.94 10.80
C ARG A 147 5.58 -7.19 9.61
N GLU A 148 6.42 -6.22 9.28
CA GLU A 148 7.41 -6.38 8.21
C GLU A 148 8.47 -7.44 8.55
N LEU A 149 8.97 -7.46 9.79
CA LEU A 149 9.89 -8.51 10.25
C LEU A 149 9.25 -9.92 10.20
N ALA A 150 7.98 -10.03 10.56
CA ALA A 150 7.26 -11.30 10.46
C ALA A 150 7.10 -11.75 9.00
N ARG A 151 6.79 -10.83 8.08
CA ARG A 151 6.72 -11.10 6.63
C ARG A 151 8.07 -11.56 6.08
N THR A 152 9.16 -10.89 6.43
CA THR A 152 10.49 -11.27 5.92
C THR A 152 10.90 -12.65 6.41
N ARG A 153 10.64 -12.98 7.69
CA ARG A 153 10.92 -14.32 8.23
C ARG A 153 10.10 -15.42 7.55
N THR A 154 8.84 -15.16 7.23
CA THR A 154 7.91 -16.17 6.70
C THR A 154 7.81 -16.18 5.17
N ALA A 155 8.49 -15.27 4.47
CA ALA A 155 8.44 -15.13 3.02
C ALA A 155 8.76 -16.42 2.26
N HIS A 156 9.70 -17.22 2.77
CA HIS A 156 10.12 -18.48 2.16
C HIS A 156 9.03 -19.58 2.19
N LEU A 157 7.99 -19.42 3.01
CA LEU A 157 6.89 -20.39 3.12
C LEU A 157 5.84 -20.24 2.00
N GLY A 158 5.91 -19.16 1.20
CA GLY A 158 5.02 -18.98 0.04
C GLY A 158 3.55 -18.71 0.39
N LEU A 159 3.24 -18.34 1.64
CA LEU A 159 1.87 -18.15 2.14
C LEU A 159 1.36 -16.70 2.00
N SER A 160 1.68 -16.03 0.89
CA SER A 160 1.29 -14.64 0.62
C SER A 160 -0.24 -14.46 0.51
N SER A 161 -0.99 -15.53 0.24
CA SER A 161 -2.46 -15.52 0.20
C SER A 161 -3.11 -15.22 1.56
N LEU A 162 -2.41 -15.45 2.68
CA LEU A 162 -2.90 -15.08 4.02
C LEU A 162 -2.91 -13.55 4.24
N ASP A 163 -2.11 -12.80 3.48
CA ASP A 163 -2.01 -11.33 3.59
C ASP A 163 -3.08 -10.61 2.74
N VAL A 164 -4.01 -11.34 2.11
CA VAL A 164 -5.12 -10.77 1.33
C VAL A 164 -6.32 -10.52 2.24
N ASP A 165 -6.65 -9.25 2.48
CA ASP A 165 -7.80 -8.86 3.30
C ASP A 165 -9.13 -9.15 2.56
N THR A 166 -9.80 -10.24 2.95
CA THR A 166 -11.06 -10.71 2.35
C THR A 166 -12.27 -9.85 2.75
N ASN A 167 -12.19 -9.13 3.88
CA ASN A 167 -13.27 -8.27 4.39
C ASN A 167 -13.26 -6.86 3.76
N ALA A 168 -12.23 -6.52 2.96
CA ALA A 168 -12.11 -5.22 2.31
C ALA A 168 -13.17 -4.93 1.22
N LYS A 169 -14.02 -5.92 0.85
CA LYS A 169 -15.01 -5.77 -0.23
C LYS A 169 -16.47 -5.64 0.20
N GLU A 170 -16.85 -5.93 1.45
CA GLU A 170 -18.26 -5.81 1.89
C GLU A 170 -18.61 -4.49 2.62
N ASP A 171 -17.63 -3.73 3.11
CA ASP A 171 -17.88 -2.44 3.80
C ASP A 171 -17.11 -1.28 3.15
N PHE A 172 -17.55 -0.84 1.97
CA PHE A 172 -16.98 0.32 1.29
C PHE A 172 -17.45 1.64 1.93
N THR A 173 -17.00 1.91 3.16
CA THR A 173 -17.05 3.24 3.79
C THR A 173 -15.69 3.94 3.62
N PRO A 174 -15.63 5.13 3.00
CA PRO A 174 -14.36 5.81 2.74
C PRO A 174 -13.77 6.35 4.04
N GLY A 175 -12.66 5.76 4.48
CA GLY A 175 -11.93 6.18 5.67
C GLY A 175 -11.13 5.06 6.32
N ARG A 176 -11.63 3.81 6.27
CA ARG A 176 -10.98 2.64 6.89
C ARG A 176 -9.83 2.12 6.00
N GLY A 177 -8.61 2.09 6.55
CA GLY A 177 -7.37 1.74 5.85
C GLY A 177 -6.30 2.84 5.84
N THR A 178 -6.55 4.00 6.46
CA THR A 178 -5.46 4.87 6.92
C THR A 178 -5.05 4.47 8.33
N ALA A 179 -3.77 4.59 8.67
CA ALA A 179 -3.29 4.33 10.03
C ALA A 179 -4.07 5.11 11.10
N SER A 180 -4.66 6.27 10.76
CA SER A 180 -5.52 7.04 11.69
C SER A 180 -6.93 6.46 11.84
N SER A 181 -7.50 5.84 10.82
CA SER A 181 -8.82 5.21 10.92
C SER A 181 -8.77 3.81 11.54
N GLU A 182 -7.69 3.06 11.31
CA GLU A 182 -7.41 1.83 12.05
C GLU A 182 -7.19 2.13 13.53
N PHE A 183 -6.46 3.22 13.83
CA PHE A 183 -6.26 3.73 15.18
C PHE A 183 -7.56 4.12 15.88
N GLU A 184 -8.49 4.82 15.21
CA GLU A 184 -9.79 5.14 15.82
C GLU A 184 -10.68 3.89 16.04
N ALA A 185 -10.60 2.91 15.14
CA ALA A 185 -11.30 1.64 15.32
C ALA A 185 -10.71 0.81 16.47
N ALA A 186 -9.37 0.76 16.59
CA ALA A 186 -8.65 0.11 17.68
C ALA A 186 -8.94 0.79 19.03
N LYS A 187 -9.00 2.12 19.08
CA LYS A 187 -9.36 2.90 20.27
C LYS A 187 -10.78 2.59 20.76
N ARG A 188 -11.72 2.43 19.82
CA ARG A 188 -13.11 2.02 20.11
C ARG A 188 -13.19 0.57 20.60
N ALA A 189 -12.41 -0.34 20.02
CA ALA A 189 -12.35 -1.75 20.43
C ALA A 189 -11.67 -1.95 21.80
N ALA A 190 -10.70 -1.10 22.15
CA ALA A 190 -10.00 -1.10 23.43
C ALA A 190 -10.78 -0.43 24.58
N GLY A 191 -12.02 0.03 24.35
CA GLY A 191 -12.87 0.62 25.39
C GLY A 191 -12.51 2.04 25.83
N ILE A 192 -11.73 2.77 25.03
CA ILE A 192 -11.26 4.13 25.35
C ILE A 192 -12.24 5.16 24.76
N PRO A 193 -12.74 6.16 25.53
CA PRO A 193 -13.70 7.14 25.03
C PRO A 193 -13.13 7.99 23.89
N THR A 194 -13.89 8.09 22.80
CA THR A 194 -13.64 8.94 21.62
C THR A 194 -14.66 10.07 21.57
N GLU A 195 -14.22 11.32 21.33
CA GLU A 195 -15.14 12.45 21.12
C GLU A 195 -16.02 12.21 19.88
N GLY A 196 -17.31 12.49 20.02
CA GLY A 196 -18.37 11.80 19.29
C GLY A 196 -18.76 12.34 17.91
N HIS A 197 -19.27 11.42 17.09
CA HIS A 197 -20.30 11.68 16.07
C HIS A 197 -21.28 10.47 16.03
N PRO A 198 -22.58 10.70 15.79
CA PRO A 198 -23.61 9.68 15.96
C PRO A 198 -23.71 8.73 14.75
N ASN A 199 -24.03 7.46 15.03
CA ASN A 199 -24.30 6.41 14.06
C ASN A 199 -25.49 6.75 13.15
N THR A 200 -25.39 6.40 11.87
CA THR A 200 -26.55 6.24 10.99
C THR A 200 -26.70 4.76 10.61
N LEU A 201 -27.96 4.33 10.64
CA LEU A 201 -28.54 2.98 10.69
C LEU A 201 -27.97 1.96 9.70
N SER A 202 -27.64 0.76 10.22
CA SER A 202 -27.34 -0.46 9.47
C SER A 202 -28.63 -1.18 9.09
N MET A 203 -28.81 -1.50 7.80
CA MET A 203 -29.88 -2.37 7.31
C MET A 203 -29.26 -3.47 6.45
N GLY A 204 -29.45 -4.72 6.88
CA GLY A 204 -28.90 -5.90 6.23
C GLY A 204 -29.53 -6.22 4.87
N ARG A 205 -28.67 -6.62 3.94
CA ARG A 205 -28.90 -7.41 2.72
C ARG A 205 -27.52 -8.00 2.41
N GLY A 206 -27.23 -9.27 2.60
CA GLY A 206 -27.89 -10.42 1.98
C GLY A 206 -26.83 -11.07 1.07
N ALA A 207 -26.32 -12.22 1.50
CA ALA A 207 -25.21 -12.95 0.92
C ALA A 207 -25.33 -13.16 -0.61
N GLY A 208 -24.26 -12.85 -1.34
CA GLY A 208 -24.12 -13.19 -2.76
C GLY A 208 -22.71 -12.89 -3.27
N ILE A 209 -22.08 -13.89 -3.89
CA ILE A 209 -20.75 -13.90 -4.56
C ILE A 209 -19.53 -14.21 -3.65
N GLY A 210 -19.68 -14.29 -2.33
CA GLY A 210 -18.60 -14.74 -1.40
C GLY A 210 -18.10 -16.19 -1.59
N GLY A 211 -18.78 -17.00 -2.41
CA GLY A 211 -18.47 -18.42 -2.60
C GLY A 211 -17.29 -18.74 -3.54
N LEU A 212 -16.78 -17.78 -4.32
CA LEU A 212 -15.73 -18.07 -5.31
C LEU A 212 -14.29 -17.85 -4.79
N PHE A 213 -14.11 -17.03 -3.75
CA PHE A 213 -12.78 -16.67 -3.21
C PHE A 213 -12.36 -17.44 -1.95
N GLY A 214 -13.28 -18.18 -1.32
CA GLY A 214 -12.94 -19.11 -0.24
C GLY A 214 -11.90 -20.17 -0.66
N ARG A 215 -11.82 -20.49 -1.96
CA ARG A 215 -10.84 -21.44 -2.52
C ARG A 215 -9.37 -21.08 -2.25
N GLN A 216 -9.02 -19.80 -2.08
CA GLN A 216 -7.63 -19.38 -1.78
C GLN A 216 -7.27 -19.56 -0.28
N VAL A 217 -8.24 -19.35 0.62
CA VAL A 217 -8.06 -19.58 2.06
C VAL A 217 -7.89 -21.06 2.38
N TYR A 218 -8.61 -21.96 1.68
CA TYR A 218 -8.42 -23.41 1.83
C TYR A 218 -7.05 -23.89 1.34
N ALA A 219 -6.47 -23.27 0.31
CA ALA A 219 -5.14 -23.62 -0.18
C ALA A 219 -4.05 -23.29 0.85
N ALA A 220 -4.12 -22.11 1.47
CA ALA A 220 -3.22 -21.77 2.58
C ALA A 220 -3.41 -22.71 3.79
N ARG A 221 -4.65 -23.09 4.09
CA ARG A 221 -4.94 -24.02 5.19
C ARG A 221 -4.28 -25.39 4.99
N PHE A 222 -4.24 -25.91 3.76
CA PHE A 222 -3.57 -27.18 3.44
C PHE A 222 -2.07 -27.16 3.71
N THR A 223 -1.41 -26.02 3.51
CA THR A 223 0.02 -25.83 3.82
C THR A 223 0.29 -25.51 5.28
N LEU A 224 -0.67 -24.87 5.98
CA LEU A 224 -0.56 -24.56 7.40
C LEU A 224 -0.73 -25.79 8.30
N ASP A 225 -1.52 -26.77 7.87
CA ASP A 225 -1.74 -28.02 8.62
C ASP A 225 -0.44 -28.82 8.86
N PRO A 226 0.40 -29.11 7.83
CA PRO A 226 1.69 -29.75 8.01
C PRO A 226 2.64 -28.95 8.91
N LEU A 227 2.73 -27.63 8.75
CA LEU A 227 3.58 -26.76 9.59
C LEU A 227 3.14 -26.77 11.05
N SER A 228 1.83 -26.79 11.29
CA SER A 228 1.26 -26.92 12.64
C SER A 228 1.66 -28.26 13.27
N ASN A 229 1.55 -29.34 12.51
CA ASN A 229 1.89 -30.68 12.98
C ASN A 229 3.39 -30.83 13.23
N GLU A 230 4.25 -30.18 12.44
CA GLU A 230 5.70 -30.16 12.64
C GLU A 230 6.08 -29.64 14.04
N LEU A 231 5.38 -28.64 14.56
CA LEU A 231 5.53 -28.14 15.92
C LEU A 231 4.84 -29.05 16.96
N LEU A 232 3.58 -29.42 16.71
CA LEU A 232 2.70 -29.99 17.73
C LEU A 232 2.92 -31.49 17.97
N GLU A 233 3.30 -32.27 16.95
CA GLU A 233 3.56 -33.71 17.09
C GLU A 233 4.73 -34.00 18.03
N PRO A 234 5.93 -33.40 17.85
CA PRO A 234 7.06 -33.64 18.75
C PRO A 234 6.78 -33.22 20.20
N LEU A 235 6.04 -32.12 20.41
CA LEU A 235 5.65 -31.66 21.74
C LEU A 235 4.62 -32.58 22.39
N SER A 236 3.66 -33.08 21.61
CA SER A 236 2.67 -34.06 22.06
C SER A 236 3.35 -35.38 22.45
N ASP A 237 4.32 -35.83 21.68
CA ASP A 237 5.10 -37.05 21.96
C ASP A 237 5.98 -36.90 23.21
N LEU A 238 6.62 -35.73 23.36
CA LEU A 238 7.42 -35.42 24.54
C LEU A 238 6.55 -35.40 25.81
N LEU A 239 5.40 -34.72 25.75
CA LEU A 239 4.43 -34.67 26.85
C LEU A 239 3.91 -36.08 27.19
N GLY A 240 3.56 -36.87 26.18
CA GLY A 240 3.11 -38.25 26.33
C GLY A 240 1.90 -38.37 27.26
N LYS A 241 2.08 -39.04 28.39
CA LYS A 241 1.07 -39.20 29.47
C LYS A 241 1.42 -38.38 30.72
N ASN A 242 2.46 -37.57 30.66
CA ASN A 242 2.98 -36.85 31.82
C ASN A 242 2.30 -35.50 31.96
N ASN A 243 2.45 -34.89 33.13
CA ASN A 243 1.89 -33.57 33.41
C ASN A 243 2.76 -32.43 32.85
N TYR A 244 4.06 -32.66 32.68
CA TYR A 244 5.03 -31.69 32.18
C TYR A 244 5.95 -32.35 31.14
N LEU A 245 6.57 -31.55 30.28
CA LEU A 245 7.33 -32.03 29.11
C LEU A 245 8.50 -32.94 29.50
N LEU A 246 9.27 -32.57 30.52
CA LEU A 246 10.44 -33.34 30.97
C LEU A 246 10.11 -34.40 32.03
N ARG A 247 8.82 -34.74 32.21
CA ARG A 247 8.33 -35.83 33.08
C ARG A 247 8.62 -35.66 34.59
N GLY A 248 8.77 -34.43 35.05
CA GLY A 248 8.87 -34.10 36.48
C GLY A 248 7.51 -33.98 37.16
N ASP A 249 7.52 -33.85 38.49
CA ASP A 249 6.34 -33.49 39.30
C ASP A 249 6.07 -31.97 39.30
N HIS A 250 7.05 -31.19 38.84
CA HIS A 250 7.03 -29.72 38.77
C HIS A 250 7.38 -29.22 37.35
N PRO A 251 6.95 -27.99 36.98
CA PRO A 251 7.27 -27.41 35.68
C PRO A 251 8.74 -27.00 35.60
N SER A 252 9.39 -27.36 34.50
CA SER A 252 10.76 -26.98 34.17
C SER A 252 10.83 -25.64 33.45
N SER A 253 12.04 -25.10 33.23
CA SER A 253 12.20 -23.89 32.41
C SER A 253 11.72 -24.09 30.95
N LEU A 254 11.77 -25.33 30.43
CA LEU A 254 11.20 -25.65 29.12
C LEU A 254 9.68 -25.52 29.12
N ASP A 255 9.00 -25.91 30.19
CA ASP A 255 7.55 -25.79 30.30
C ASP A 255 7.12 -24.30 30.30
N CYS A 256 7.89 -23.43 30.94
CA CYS A 256 7.68 -21.97 30.89
C CYS A 256 7.81 -21.43 29.46
N LEU A 257 8.84 -21.83 28.71
CA LEU A 257 9.04 -21.37 27.32
C LEU A 257 7.98 -21.93 26.39
N ALA A 258 7.70 -23.23 26.47
CA ALA A 258 6.65 -23.88 25.71
C ALA A 258 5.29 -23.23 25.96
N PHE A 259 4.99 -22.88 27.22
CA PHE A 259 3.79 -22.11 27.56
C PHE A 259 3.78 -20.75 26.87
N GLY A 260 4.87 -19.99 26.90
CA GLY A 260 4.97 -18.69 26.23
C GLY A 260 4.59 -18.75 24.74
N TYR A 261 5.18 -19.67 23.99
CA TYR A 261 4.88 -19.85 22.56
C TYR A 261 3.47 -20.40 22.29
N LEU A 262 3.10 -21.51 22.93
CA LEU A 262 1.83 -22.18 22.68
C LEU A 262 0.63 -21.36 23.19
N SER A 263 0.81 -20.58 24.25
CA SER A 263 -0.25 -19.70 24.78
C SER A 263 -0.68 -18.64 23.76
N LEU A 264 0.26 -18.05 23.00
CA LEU A 264 -0.04 -17.10 21.93
C LEU A 264 -0.65 -17.75 20.68
N LEU A 265 -0.44 -19.05 20.46
CA LEU A 265 -1.12 -19.78 19.40
C LEU A 265 -2.55 -20.18 19.80
N TYR A 266 -2.82 -20.38 21.09
CA TYR A 266 -4.08 -20.97 21.56
C TYR A 266 -5.08 -19.97 22.17
N PHE A 267 -4.64 -19.08 23.07
CA PHE A 267 -5.56 -18.20 23.81
C PHE A 267 -6.10 -17.01 23.02
N PRO A 268 -5.36 -16.39 22.08
CA PRO A 268 -5.91 -15.27 21.32
C PRO A 268 -7.14 -15.67 20.50
N ASN A 269 -8.19 -14.86 20.60
CA ASN A 269 -9.40 -15.04 19.81
C ASN A 269 -9.23 -14.35 18.46
N MET A 270 -8.76 -15.13 17.47
CA MET A 270 -8.48 -14.67 16.12
C MET A 270 -9.65 -14.97 15.18
N PRO A 271 -9.99 -14.09 14.22
CA PRO A 271 -10.95 -14.38 13.15
C PRO A 271 -10.59 -15.65 12.37
N GLN A 272 -9.32 -15.79 11.99
CA GLN A 272 -8.78 -17.00 11.36
C GLN A 272 -8.08 -17.85 12.42
N ALA A 273 -8.85 -18.69 13.12
CA ALA A 273 -8.39 -19.50 14.26
C ALA A 273 -7.80 -20.88 13.86
N TRP A 274 -7.18 -21.00 12.68
CA TRP A 274 -6.75 -22.29 12.12
C TRP A 274 -5.81 -23.09 13.05
N ILE A 275 -4.84 -22.45 13.69
CA ILE A 275 -3.90 -23.12 14.61
C ILE A 275 -4.59 -23.52 15.92
N LYS A 276 -5.48 -22.67 16.44
CA LYS A 276 -6.25 -22.97 17.65
C LYS A 276 -7.17 -24.17 17.41
N GLU A 277 -7.89 -24.17 16.29
CA GLU A 277 -8.72 -25.31 15.86
C GLU A 277 -7.88 -26.58 15.70
N ALA A 278 -6.68 -26.49 15.12
CA ALA A 278 -5.77 -27.63 15.00
C ALA A 278 -5.33 -28.18 16.36
N ILE A 279 -4.99 -27.31 17.32
CA ILE A 279 -4.62 -27.72 18.69
C ILE A 279 -5.80 -28.39 19.39
N GLU A 280 -7.01 -27.83 19.26
CA GLU A 280 -8.23 -28.37 19.90
C GLU A 280 -8.66 -29.72 19.33
N THR A 281 -8.60 -29.86 18.01
CA THR A 281 -9.08 -31.06 17.31
C THR A 281 -8.06 -32.19 17.30
N LYS A 282 -6.78 -31.88 17.00
CA LYS A 282 -5.73 -32.89 16.82
C LYS A 282 -4.94 -33.17 18.11
N HIS A 283 -4.79 -32.19 19.01
CA HIS A 283 -3.91 -32.30 20.19
C HIS A 283 -4.59 -31.90 21.53
N PRO A 284 -5.68 -32.57 21.95
CA PRO A 284 -6.44 -32.21 23.16
C PRO A 284 -5.63 -32.31 24.47
N ARG A 285 -4.53 -33.08 24.48
CA ARG A 285 -3.62 -33.13 25.64
C ARG A 285 -2.83 -31.84 25.82
N ILE A 286 -2.41 -31.21 24.71
CA ILE A 286 -1.73 -29.92 24.75
C ILE A 286 -2.69 -28.86 25.29
N VAL A 287 -3.98 -28.89 24.92
CA VAL A 287 -5.01 -28.01 25.50
C VAL A 287 -5.09 -28.15 27.02
N SER A 288 -5.21 -29.39 27.53
CA SER A 288 -5.23 -29.65 28.97
C SER A 288 -3.95 -29.17 29.67
N TYR A 289 -2.80 -29.36 29.04
CA TYR A 289 -1.50 -28.89 29.52
C TYR A 289 -1.45 -27.35 29.61
N LEU A 290 -1.93 -26.64 28.59
CA LEU A 290 -1.95 -25.16 28.59
C LEU A 290 -2.88 -24.58 29.65
N HIS A 291 -4.08 -25.14 29.82
CA HIS A 291 -4.99 -24.68 30.87
C HIS A 291 -4.43 -24.92 32.27
N ARG A 292 -3.80 -26.09 32.50
CA ARG A 292 -3.12 -26.39 33.76
C ARG A 292 -1.98 -25.40 34.01
N LEU A 293 -1.09 -25.19 33.05
CA LEU A 293 0.02 -24.24 33.22
C LEU A 293 -0.47 -22.81 33.43
N ARG A 294 -1.54 -22.38 32.76
CA ARG A 294 -2.15 -21.06 33.00
C ARG A 294 -2.68 -20.94 34.43
N GLN A 295 -3.31 -21.99 34.95
CA GLN A 295 -3.77 -22.04 36.34
C GLN A 295 -2.59 -22.07 37.32
N ASP A 296 -1.54 -22.81 37.01
CA ASP A 296 -0.37 -22.99 37.87
C ASP A 296 0.56 -21.76 37.90
N PHE A 297 0.68 -21.02 36.79
CA PHE A 297 1.51 -19.82 36.69
C PHE A 297 0.75 -18.55 37.08
N PHE A 298 -0.51 -18.42 36.63
CA PHE A 298 -1.26 -17.17 36.75
C PHE A 298 -2.60 -17.31 37.47
N LYS A 299 -2.95 -18.49 38.01
CA LYS A 299 -4.25 -18.78 38.65
C LYS A 299 -5.46 -18.37 37.81
N SER A 300 -5.32 -18.43 36.48
CA SER A 300 -6.33 -18.00 35.50
C SER A 300 -6.75 -16.52 35.62
N GLU A 301 -5.86 -15.66 36.13
CA GLU A 301 -6.08 -14.22 36.18
C GLU A 301 -6.23 -13.64 34.75
N GLU A 302 -7.29 -12.86 34.53
CA GLU A 302 -7.47 -12.09 33.30
C GLU A 302 -6.86 -10.69 33.47
N ILE A 303 -5.71 -10.50 32.83
CA ILE A 303 -4.98 -9.24 32.87
C ILE A 303 -5.57 -8.28 31.83
N LYS A 304 -6.16 -7.18 32.30
CA LYS A 304 -6.73 -6.14 31.44
C LYS A 304 -5.65 -5.11 31.06
N PRO A 305 -5.40 -4.86 29.76
CA PRO A 305 -4.36 -3.92 29.34
C PRO A 305 -4.58 -2.47 29.80
N ALA A 306 -5.84 -2.03 29.85
CA ALA A 306 -6.19 -0.66 30.25
C ALA A 306 -5.76 -0.33 31.68
N ASP A 307 -5.89 -1.28 32.60
CA ASP A 307 -5.57 -1.08 34.02
C ASP A 307 -4.04 -0.96 34.21
N ILE A 308 -3.27 -1.74 33.45
CA ILE A 308 -1.79 -1.69 33.46
C ILE A 308 -1.28 -0.42 32.78
N TRP A 309 -1.95 0.05 31.73
CA TRP A 309 -1.63 1.33 31.10
C TRP A 309 -1.87 2.53 32.02
N LEU A 310 -2.93 2.49 32.83
CA LEU A 310 -3.19 3.51 33.85
C LEU A 310 -2.11 3.49 34.95
N LEU A 311 -1.71 2.30 35.38
CA LEU A 311 -0.60 2.11 36.33
C LEU A 311 0.73 2.65 35.78
N SER A 312 1.05 2.40 34.51
CA SER A 312 2.31 2.85 33.90
C SER A 312 2.38 4.36 33.65
N THR A 313 1.22 5.03 33.51
CA THR A 313 1.12 6.47 33.26
C THR A 313 1.01 7.30 34.56
N GLY A 314 1.06 6.67 35.74
CA GLY A 314 1.06 7.36 37.04
C GLY A 314 -0.28 7.99 37.43
N THR A 315 -1.36 7.68 36.71
CA THR A 315 -2.72 8.11 37.07
C THR A 315 -3.28 7.10 38.06
N THR A 316 -3.78 7.54 39.23
CA THR A 316 -4.25 6.65 40.32
C THR A 316 -5.17 5.55 39.79
N ALA A 317 -4.64 4.33 39.69
CA ALA A 317 -5.42 3.16 39.32
C ALA A 317 -6.41 2.86 40.46
N THR A 318 -7.64 2.53 40.09
CA THR A 318 -8.61 1.88 40.97
C THR A 318 -8.00 0.58 41.50
N ASN A 319 -8.22 0.26 42.79
CA ASN A 319 -7.76 -0.93 43.51
C ASN A 319 -7.98 -2.27 42.76
N GLY A 320 -7.13 -2.59 41.78
CA GLY A 320 -6.96 -3.92 41.21
C GLY A 320 -5.74 -4.54 41.87
N HIS A 321 -5.94 -5.40 42.88
CA HIS A 321 -4.87 -6.24 43.40
C HIS A 321 -4.56 -7.31 42.36
N TYR A 322 -3.68 -7.00 41.41
CA TYR A 322 -3.11 -8.02 40.51
C TYR A 322 -2.17 -8.93 41.29
N GLN A 323 -2.15 -10.22 40.95
CA GLN A 323 -1.21 -11.14 41.59
C GLN A 323 0.24 -10.89 41.12
N LEU A 324 0.40 -10.50 39.85
CA LEU A 324 1.70 -10.11 39.32
C LEU A 324 2.14 -8.74 39.87
N PRO A 325 3.42 -8.55 40.23
CA PRO A 325 3.91 -7.35 40.91
C PRO A 325 4.15 -6.20 39.92
N TRP A 326 3.09 -5.73 39.26
CA TRP A 326 3.17 -4.61 38.32
C TRP A 326 3.57 -3.30 39.01
N GLN A 327 4.53 -2.58 38.42
CA GLN A 327 4.98 -1.28 38.94
C GLN A 327 4.92 -0.18 37.88
N SER A 328 4.67 1.05 38.35
CA SER A 328 4.70 2.26 37.51
C SER A 328 6.13 2.63 37.15
N LYS A 329 6.37 2.93 35.87
CA LYS A 329 7.61 3.59 35.44
C LYS A 329 7.52 5.07 35.82
N HIS A 330 8.55 5.62 36.48
CA HIS A 330 8.60 7.06 36.75
C HIS A 330 8.96 7.81 35.46
N TRP A 331 7.98 8.10 34.61
CA TRP A 331 8.20 8.79 33.35
C TRP A 331 8.53 10.27 33.63
N THR A 332 9.80 10.66 33.46
CA THR A 332 10.16 12.08 33.38
C THR A 332 9.59 12.65 32.08
N PHE A 333 8.48 13.37 32.21
CA PHE A 333 7.67 13.96 31.13
C PHE A 333 8.46 14.84 30.13
N TYR A 334 9.72 15.17 30.43
CA TYR A 334 10.59 16.01 29.59
C TYR A 334 11.30 15.28 28.44
N LEU A 335 11.20 13.94 28.30
CA LEU A 335 11.92 13.18 27.25
C LEU A 335 11.04 12.57 26.13
N SER A 336 9.70 12.62 26.21
CA SER A 336 8.82 12.01 25.19
C SER A 336 8.82 12.75 23.86
N THR A 337 9.02 14.07 23.87
CA THR A 337 9.14 14.90 22.67
C THR A 337 10.46 14.66 21.92
N LEU A 338 11.52 14.26 22.64
CA LEU A 338 12.83 13.93 22.06
C LEU A 338 12.88 12.48 21.53
N ALA A 339 12.25 11.53 22.22
CA ALA A 339 12.20 10.13 21.77
C ALA A 339 11.42 9.96 20.46
N GLY A 340 10.27 10.66 20.32
CA GLY A 340 9.53 10.70 19.06
C GLY A 340 10.37 11.30 17.93
N ALA A 341 11.08 12.40 18.19
CA ALA A 341 11.98 13.02 17.22
C ALA A 341 13.13 12.08 16.80
N GLN A 342 13.72 11.31 17.73
CA GLN A 342 14.78 10.34 17.43
C GLN A 342 14.28 9.16 16.57
N GLU A 343 13.09 8.62 16.82
CA GLU A 343 12.49 7.57 15.97
C GLU A 343 12.13 8.07 14.56
N PHE A 344 11.66 9.32 14.43
CA PHE A 344 11.41 9.92 13.12
C PHE A 344 12.70 10.29 12.36
N VAL A 345 13.76 10.69 13.08
CA VAL A 345 15.06 11.03 12.50
C VAL A 345 15.86 9.79 12.09
N GLY A 346 15.77 8.68 12.83
CA GLY A 346 16.39 7.40 12.47
C GLY A 346 15.84 6.77 11.19
N ASN A 347 14.62 7.16 10.78
CA ASN A 347 13.97 6.72 9.54
C ASN A 347 14.20 7.68 8.35
N LEU A 348 15.06 8.70 8.49
CA LEU A 348 15.49 9.54 7.37
C LEU A 348 16.55 8.80 6.54
N PRO A 349 16.42 8.76 5.18
CA PRO A 349 17.23 7.94 4.28
C PRO A 349 18.72 8.34 4.19
N LEU A 350 19.17 9.31 4.98
CA LEU A 350 20.55 9.80 5.04
C LEU A 350 21.19 9.66 6.43
N VAL A 351 20.42 9.35 7.48
CA VAL A 351 20.91 9.21 8.86
C VAL A 351 20.97 7.75 9.30
N SER A 352 20.11 6.89 8.74
CA SER A 352 20.12 5.43 9.00
C SER A 352 21.41 4.73 8.52
N SER A 353 22.06 5.25 7.48
CA SER A 353 23.32 4.74 6.94
C SER A 353 24.54 5.04 7.82
N PHE A 354 24.45 5.99 8.75
CA PHE A 354 25.52 6.28 9.72
C PHE A 354 25.29 5.65 11.10
N THR A 355 24.12 5.04 11.33
CA THR A 355 23.72 4.48 12.64
C THR A 355 23.61 2.96 12.66
N GLN A 356 23.70 2.28 11.51
CA GLN A 356 23.88 0.82 11.46
C GLN A 356 25.28 0.43 11.92
N LYS A 357 25.42 -0.06 13.15
CA LYS A 357 26.61 -0.80 13.58
C LYS A 357 26.62 -2.17 12.91
N ASN A 358 27.77 -2.50 12.31
CA ASN A 358 28.06 -3.77 11.64
C ASN A 358 27.65 -4.98 12.50
N VAL A 359 26.69 -5.75 12.01
CA VAL A 359 26.46 -7.12 12.47
C VAL A 359 27.19 -8.05 11.50
N VAL A 360 28.20 -8.74 12.01
CA VAL A 360 28.92 -9.81 11.31
C VAL A 360 28.04 -11.07 11.37
N PRO A 361 27.67 -11.71 10.25
CA PRO A 361 27.03 -13.02 10.30
C PRO A 361 28.08 -14.09 10.63
N LEU A 362 27.78 -14.92 11.63
CA LEU A 362 28.59 -16.08 12.00
C LEU A 362 28.31 -17.24 11.03
N ASP A 363 29.38 -17.81 10.49
CA ASP A 363 29.43 -18.96 9.58
C ASP A 363 28.64 -20.17 10.09
N SER A 364 27.90 -20.84 9.19
CA SER A 364 27.38 -22.19 9.38
C SER A 364 27.80 -23.07 8.21
N ARG A 365 28.53 -24.14 8.54
CA ARG A 365 29.18 -25.12 7.66
C ARG A 365 28.23 -25.87 6.72
N GLU A 366 28.83 -26.17 5.56
CA GLU A 366 28.37 -26.99 4.43
C GLU A 366 27.86 -28.41 4.79
N VAL A 367 26.80 -28.84 4.11
CA VAL A 367 26.55 -30.24 3.75
C VAL A 367 26.09 -30.31 2.29
N SER A 368 26.69 -31.24 1.55
CA SER A 368 26.71 -31.44 0.10
C SER A 368 25.50 -32.16 -0.52
N ARG A 369 25.27 -31.89 -1.83
CA ARG A 369 24.54 -32.62 -2.92
C ARG A 369 23.32 -31.81 -3.43
N GLN A 370 23.10 -31.52 -4.71
CA GLN A 370 23.53 -32.05 -6.01
C GLN A 370 23.79 -30.89 -7.00
N THR A 371 24.70 -31.08 -7.94
CA THR A 371 25.01 -30.17 -9.04
C THR A 371 23.78 -29.90 -9.92
N ARG A 372 23.19 -28.71 -9.78
CA ARG A 372 22.37 -28.05 -10.81
C ARG A 372 23.24 -27.02 -11.52
N SER A 373 23.04 -26.91 -12.82
CA SER A 373 23.78 -26.09 -13.78
C SER A 373 24.04 -24.64 -13.30
N ASP A 374 25.32 -24.28 -13.25
CA ASP A 374 25.81 -22.92 -12.99
C ASP A 374 25.54 -21.99 -14.19
N LEU A 375 24.34 -21.43 -14.30
CA LEU A 375 24.12 -20.14 -14.96
C LEU A 375 22.87 -19.44 -14.33
N PRO A 376 22.97 -18.17 -13.90
CA PRO A 376 21.80 -17.39 -13.51
C PRO A 376 20.91 -17.11 -14.73
N SER A 377 19.59 -17.10 -14.50
CA SER A 377 18.59 -16.83 -15.54
C SER A 377 18.82 -15.48 -16.25
N PRO A 378 18.63 -15.39 -17.58
CA PRO A 378 18.96 -14.21 -18.38
C PRO A 378 18.13 -12.96 -18.04
N LEU A 379 16.99 -13.09 -17.35
CA LEU A 379 16.23 -11.96 -16.81
C LEU A 379 17.01 -11.19 -15.74
N SER A 380 17.70 -11.90 -14.86
CA SER A 380 18.47 -11.30 -13.76
C SER A 380 19.64 -10.47 -14.29
N ILE A 381 20.26 -10.90 -15.39
CA ILE A 381 21.39 -10.22 -16.02
C ILE A 381 20.93 -9.05 -16.92
N ASN A 382 19.84 -9.20 -17.68
CA ASN A 382 19.35 -8.12 -18.54
C ASN A 382 18.68 -6.97 -17.78
N MET A 383 18.08 -7.23 -16.61
CA MET A 383 17.44 -6.20 -15.78
C MET A 383 18.47 -5.27 -15.11
N ILE A 384 19.65 -5.80 -14.76
CA ILE A 384 20.74 -5.04 -14.12
C ILE A 384 21.55 -4.21 -15.14
N MET A 385 21.60 -4.63 -16.42
CA MET A 385 22.34 -3.92 -17.47
C MET A 385 21.51 -2.87 -18.24
N ARG A 386 20.18 -2.80 -18.06
CA ARG A 386 19.29 -1.86 -18.76
C ARG A 386 19.09 -0.50 -18.07
N SER A 387 19.63 -0.29 -16.86
CA SER A 387 19.62 1.02 -16.19
C SER A 387 20.50 2.09 -16.88
N SER A 388 21.22 1.71 -17.93
CA SER A 388 22.14 2.57 -18.68
C SER A 388 21.76 2.63 -20.17
N ARG A 389 20.47 2.74 -20.49
CA ARG A 389 20.01 2.83 -21.90
C ARG A 389 20.49 4.13 -22.56
N ALA A 390 20.99 4.01 -23.79
CA ALA A 390 21.18 5.16 -24.68
C ALA A 390 19.81 5.83 -24.96
N PRO A 391 19.75 7.16 -25.12
CA PRO A 391 18.48 7.84 -25.36
C PRO A 391 17.85 7.36 -26.67
N THR A 392 16.56 7.00 -26.61
CA THR A 392 15.75 6.60 -27.77
C THR A 392 15.76 7.71 -28.82
N ALA A 393 15.60 7.39 -30.12
CA ALA A 393 15.51 8.41 -31.18
C ALA A 393 14.44 9.48 -30.89
N SER A 394 13.30 9.11 -30.27
CA SER A 394 12.27 10.05 -29.81
C SER A 394 12.72 10.95 -28.64
N GLN A 395 13.53 10.42 -27.71
CA GLN A 395 14.08 11.16 -26.57
C GLN A 395 15.20 12.13 -26.99
N ILE A 396 15.90 11.83 -28.08
CA ILE A 396 16.87 12.76 -28.70
C ILE A 396 16.14 13.93 -29.37
N GLN A 397 14.99 13.67 -30.01
CA GLN A 397 14.17 14.73 -30.62
C GLN A 397 13.47 15.60 -29.57
N ASN A 398 12.97 15.01 -28.49
CA ASN A 398 12.30 15.69 -27.39
C ASN A 398 12.85 15.19 -26.05
N PRO A 399 13.64 16.01 -25.31
CA PRO A 399 14.22 15.56 -24.04
C PRO A 399 13.14 15.21 -23.01
N PRO A 400 13.35 14.19 -22.17
CA PRO A 400 12.38 13.77 -21.18
C PRO A 400 12.09 14.90 -20.17
N PRO A 401 10.82 15.07 -19.74
CA PRO A 401 10.49 16.05 -18.71
C PRO A 401 11.09 15.65 -17.37
N PRO A 402 11.16 16.58 -16.39
CA PRO A 402 11.47 16.22 -15.01
C PRO A 402 10.49 15.16 -14.49
N SER A 403 10.96 14.34 -13.55
CA SER A 403 10.13 13.32 -12.91
C SER A 403 8.87 13.93 -12.29
N SER A 404 7.76 13.22 -12.38
CA SER A 404 6.46 13.71 -11.92
C SER A 404 6.51 14.17 -10.46
N SER A 405 5.83 15.28 -10.20
CA SER A 405 5.66 15.96 -8.91
C SER A 405 5.01 15.10 -7.81
N THR A 406 4.53 13.91 -8.14
CA THR A 406 4.02 12.88 -7.23
C THR A 406 5.04 11.80 -6.89
N LYS A 407 6.13 11.68 -7.67
CA LYS A 407 7.27 10.81 -7.38
C LYS A 407 8.26 11.48 -6.42
N SER A 408 8.43 12.81 -6.51
CA SER A 408 9.19 13.62 -5.56
C SER A 408 8.38 13.83 -4.27
N GLY A 409 8.77 13.18 -3.17
CA GLY A 409 8.19 13.39 -1.84
C GLY A 409 7.28 12.27 -1.31
N ARG A 410 7.49 11.01 -1.72
CA ARG A 410 6.88 9.84 -1.05
C ARG A 410 7.56 9.55 0.31
N PHE A 411 7.32 10.45 1.26
CA PHE A 411 7.30 10.11 2.68
C PHE A 411 5.84 9.85 3.03
N PHE A 412 5.51 8.63 3.50
CA PHE A 412 4.19 8.10 3.89
C PHE A 412 3.32 7.40 2.82
N GLY A 413 3.11 6.09 3.01
CA GLY A 413 1.88 5.34 2.75
C GLY A 413 1.49 5.04 1.30
N LYS A 414 1.72 3.78 0.86
CA LYS A 414 1.08 3.19 -0.33
C LYS A 414 -0.40 2.87 -0.01
N ALA A 415 -1.32 3.81 -0.19
CA ALA A 415 -2.75 3.51 -0.25
C ALA A 415 -3.49 4.48 -1.19
N ASN A 416 -4.09 3.92 -2.25
CA ASN A 416 -4.80 4.64 -3.30
C ASN A 416 -6.28 4.80 -2.91
N ILE A 417 -6.59 5.66 -1.93
CA ILE A 417 -7.99 5.96 -1.55
C ILE A 417 -8.37 7.34 -2.10
N GLY A 418 -9.21 7.35 -3.14
CA GLY A 418 -10.00 8.55 -3.46
C GLY A 418 -10.14 8.89 -4.95
N HIS A 419 -10.72 7.98 -5.74
CA HIS A 419 -11.23 8.34 -7.07
C HIS A 419 -12.66 8.94 -6.99
N THR A 420 -13.49 8.53 -6.03
CA THR A 420 -14.94 8.88 -5.99
C THR A 420 -15.37 9.89 -4.90
N PHE A 421 -14.65 10.00 -3.77
CA PHE A 421 -15.07 10.92 -2.68
C PHE A 421 -14.54 12.36 -2.79
N ARG A 422 -13.62 12.63 -3.72
CA ARG A 422 -12.89 13.91 -3.76
C ARG A 422 -13.44 14.96 -4.73
N HIS A 423 -14.44 14.62 -5.54
CA HIS A 423 -15.01 15.54 -6.53
C HIS A 423 -16.00 16.55 -5.91
N LYS A 424 -16.77 16.14 -4.88
CA LYS A 424 -17.82 16.97 -4.26
C LYS A 424 -17.32 18.05 -3.29
N SER A 425 -16.06 17.98 -2.85
CA SER A 425 -15.41 18.95 -1.95
C SER A 425 -14.38 19.84 -2.64
N ALA A 426 -14.22 19.73 -3.96
CA ALA A 426 -13.31 20.56 -4.74
C ALA A 426 -14.05 21.81 -5.28
N GLY A 427 -13.63 23.00 -4.86
CA GLY A 427 -14.23 24.27 -5.30
C GLY A 427 -15.04 25.01 -4.23
N ALA A 428 -15.19 24.45 -3.02
CA ALA A 428 -15.88 25.12 -1.91
C ALA A 428 -15.12 26.33 -1.35
N PHE A 429 -13.78 26.33 -1.46
CA PHE A 429 -12.90 27.40 -1.00
C PHE A 429 -11.92 27.79 -2.11
N GLY A 430 -12.22 28.89 -2.79
CA GLY A 430 -11.43 29.45 -3.88
C GLY A 430 -12.26 30.50 -4.63
N PRO A 431 -11.62 31.47 -5.29
CA PRO A 431 -12.35 32.52 -6.00
C PRO A 431 -13.18 31.93 -7.15
N ASP A 432 -14.37 32.49 -7.38
CA ASP A 432 -15.45 31.86 -8.17
C ASP A 432 -15.04 31.45 -9.58
N LEU A 433 -14.20 32.25 -10.24
CA LEU A 433 -13.71 31.97 -11.60
C LEU A 433 -12.84 30.71 -11.67
N ALA A 434 -12.00 30.48 -10.66
CA ALA A 434 -11.01 29.39 -10.66
C ALA A 434 -11.59 28.05 -10.18
N LYS A 435 -12.85 28.01 -9.72
CA LYS A 435 -13.46 26.80 -9.11
C LYS A 435 -13.52 25.62 -10.09
N LYS A 436 -14.01 25.85 -11.31
CA LYS A 436 -14.15 24.81 -12.34
C LYS A 436 -12.80 24.23 -12.75
N LEU A 437 -11.81 25.09 -12.98
CA LEU A 437 -10.47 24.64 -13.37
C LEU A 437 -9.73 23.96 -12.22
N SER A 438 -9.97 24.38 -10.98
CA SER A 438 -9.43 23.71 -9.78
C SER A 438 -9.98 22.29 -9.63
N GLN A 439 -11.25 22.08 -9.94
CA GLN A 439 -11.87 20.76 -9.97
C GLN A 439 -11.23 19.88 -11.04
N LEU A 440 -11.06 20.39 -12.27
CA LEU A 440 -10.38 19.66 -13.35
C LEU A 440 -8.95 19.26 -12.96
N VAL A 441 -8.12 20.20 -12.48
CA VAL A 441 -6.74 19.92 -12.06
C VAL A 441 -6.67 18.83 -10.99
N LYS A 442 -7.67 18.77 -10.10
CA LYS A 442 -7.76 17.74 -9.07
C LYS A 442 -8.14 16.38 -9.64
N MET A 443 -9.09 16.33 -10.58
CA MET A 443 -9.43 15.09 -11.29
C MET A 443 -8.24 14.56 -12.07
N GLU A 444 -7.54 15.42 -12.79
CA GLU A 444 -6.34 15.05 -13.56
C GLU A 444 -5.22 14.50 -12.68
N LYS A 445 -5.07 15.04 -11.46
CA LYS A 445 -4.14 14.48 -10.46
C LYS A 445 -4.53 13.06 -10.04
N ASN A 446 -5.82 12.75 -9.96
CA ASN A 446 -6.30 11.42 -9.60
C ASN A 446 -6.10 10.41 -10.73
N VAL A 447 -6.36 10.83 -11.98
CA VAL A 447 -6.09 10.01 -13.19
C VAL A 447 -4.61 9.63 -13.23
N MET A 448 -3.73 10.61 -13.09
CA MET A 448 -2.28 10.37 -13.08
C MET A 448 -1.83 9.40 -11.97
N ARG A 449 -2.37 9.51 -10.75
CA ARG A 449 -2.08 8.54 -9.66
C ARG A 449 -2.57 7.12 -9.97
N SER A 450 -3.66 7.01 -10.71
CA SER A 450 -4.20 5.71 -11.12
C SER A 450 -3.29 5.08 -12.18
N MET A 451 -2.79 5.88 -13.13
CA MET A 451 -1.78 5.45 -14.10
C MET A 451 -0.46 5.02 -13.43
N GLU A 452 0.03 5.73 -12.40
CA GLU A 452 1.20 5.31 -11.60
C GLU A 452 1.00 3.98 -10.84
N LEU A 453 -0.23 3.65 -10.48
CA LEU A 453 -0.53 2.37 -9.87
C LEU A 453 -0.51 1.28 -10.94
N VAL A 454 -1.20 1.50 -12.06
CA VAL A 454 -1.24 0.56 -13.18
C VAL A 454 0.17 0.21 -13.67
N SER A 455 1.08 1.17 -13.79
CA SER A 455 2.45 0.88 -14.24
C SER A 455 3.19 -0.06 -13.29
N ARG A 456 3.10 0.18 -11.97
CA ARG A 456 3.75 -0.65 -10.95
C ARG A 456 3.15 -2.05 -10.87
N GLU A 457 1.83 -2.15 -10.83
CA GLU A 457 1.13 -3.44 -10.81
C GLU A 457 1.46 -4.24 -12.07
N ARG A 458 1.58 -3.58 -13.24
CA ARG A 458 1.95 -4.26 -14.49
C ARG A 458 3.38 -4.80 -14.46
N MET A 459 4.33 -4.09 -13.83
CA MET A 459 5.69 -4.59 -13.62
C MET A 459 5.72 -5.80 -12.67
N GLU A 460 4.91 -5.79 -11.61
CA GLU A 460 4.79 -6.93 -10.69
C GLU A 460 4.12 -8.13 -11.38
N VAL A 461 3.08 -7.92 -12.18
CA VAL A 461 2.44 -8.96 -13.00
C VAL A 461 3.44 -9.60 -13.97
N ALA A 462 4.29 -8.80 -14.61
CA ALA A 462 5.33 -9.31 -15.49
C ALA A 462 6.31 -10.25 -14.79
N GLN A 463 6.72 -9.91 -13.56
CA GLN A 463 7.62 -10.76 -12.76
C GLN A 463 6.93 -12.06 -12.36
N GLN A 464 5.69 -11.98 -11.88
CA GLN A 464 4.94 -13.16 -11.46
C GLN A 464 4.64 -14.11 -12.63
N LEU A 465 4.37 -13.57 -13.83
CA LEU A 465 4.17 -14.38 -15.03
C LEU A 465 5.41 -15.21 -15.38
N SER A 466 6.60 -14.61 -15.31
CA SER A 466 7.86 -15.31 -15.57
C SER A 466 8.18 -16.36 -14.50
N ILE A 467 7.98 -16.05 -13.22
CA ILE A 467 8.20 -17.00 -12.11
C ILE A 467 7.29 -18.21 -12.22
N TRP A 468 6.01 -18.00 -12.55
CA TRP A 468 5.07 -19.11 -12.77
C TRP A 468 5.48 -19.97 -13.97
N GLY A 469 5.92 -19.33 -15.05
CA GLY A 469 6.38 -19.98 -16.27
C GLY A 469 7.58 -20.90 -16.07
N GLU A 470 8.51 -20.54 -15.18
CA GLU A 470 9.73 -21.31 -14.89
C GLU A 470 9.43 -22.75 -14.43
N ALA A 471 8.28 -22.97 -13.79
CA ALA A 471 7.87 -24.29 -13.31
C ALA A 471 7.12 -25.14 -14.35
N CYS A 472 6.91 -24.62 -15.57
CA CYS A 472 6.16 -25.27 -16.65
C CYS A 472 7.09 -25.99 -17.65
N ASP A 473 6.52 -26.51 -18.74
CA ASP A 473 7.26 -27.09 -19.87
C ASP A 473 8.18 -26.04 -20.54
N ASP A 474 9.22 -26.51 -21.24
CA ASP A 474 10.30 -25.69 -21.81
C ASP A 474 9.80 -24.55 -22.74
N ASP A 475 8.78 -24.83 -23.56
CA ASP A 475 8.15 -23.88 -24.48
C ASP A 475 7.39 -22.78 -23.72
N VAL A 476 6.59 -23.17 -22.73
CA VAL A 476 5.86 -22.26 -21.85
C VAL A 476 6.82 -21.40 -21.03
N SER A 477 7.88 -22.01 -20.50
CA SER A 477 8.90 -21.31 -19.70
C SER A 477 9.61 -20.22 -20.50
N ASP A 478 10.07 -20.52 -21.72
CA ASP A 478 10.74 -19.52 -22.57
C ASP A 478 9.79 -18.41 -23.02
N VAL A 479 8.57 -18.74 -23.47
CA VAL A 479 7.62 -17.75 -23.98
C VAL A 479 7.14 -16.82 -22.87
N THR A 480 6.82 -17.35 -21.68
CA THR A 480 6.38 -16.55 -20.53
C THR A 480 7.48 -15.66 -19.96
N ASP A 481 8.74 -16.10 -20.01
CA ASP A 481 9.93 -15.28 -19.71
C ASP A 481 10.00 -14.05 -20.63
N LYS A 482 9.90 -14.24 -21.95
CA LYS A 482 9.92 -13.14 -22.93
C LYS A 482 8.68 -12.25 -22.85
N LEU A 483 7.50 -12.82 -22.60
CA LEU A 483 6.28 -12.05 -22.35
C LEU A 483 6.41 -11.18 -21.09
N GLY A 484 7.06 -11.69 -20.04
CA GLY A 484 7.42 -10.91 -18.86
C GLY A 484 8.24 -9.67 -19.23
N VAL A 485 9.29 -9.81 -20.06
CA VAL A 485 10.09 -8.67 -20.54
C VAL A 485 9.24 -7.62 -21.25
N LEU A 486 8.34 -8.05 -22.14
CA LEU A 486 7.48 -7.14 -22.90
C LEU A 486 6.46 -6.42 -22.00
N ILE A 487 5.80 -7.13 -21.08
CA ILE A 487 4.83 -6.55 -20.16
C ILE A 487 5.50 -5.58 -19.18
N TYR A 488 6.71 -5.90 -18.73
CA TYR A 488 7.52 -5.01 -17.90
C TYR A 488 7.85 -3.71 -18.62
N GLU A 489 8.27 -3.77 -19.89
CA GLU A 489 8.55 -2.60 -20.72
C GLU A 489 7.29 -1.74 -20.93
N ILE A 490 6.10 -2.35 -21.03
CA ILE A 490 4.85 -1.58 -21.07
C ILE A 490 4.68 -0.76 -19.78
N GLY A 491 4.97 -1.34 -18.61
CA GLY A 491 4.96 -0.63 -17.33
C GLY A 491 5.92 0.57 -17.32
N GLU A 492 7.15 0.40 -17.82
CA GLU A 492 8.14 1.49 -17.93
C GLU A 492 7.66 2.61 -18.87
N LEU A 493 7.07 2.26 -20.01
CA LEU A 493 6.51 3.23 -20.96
C LEU A 493 5.30 3.98 -20.38
N GLU A 494 4.47 3.32 -19.57
CA GLU A 494 3.39 3.97 -18.81
C GLU A 494 3.96 4.95 -17.78
N ASP A 495 5.04 4.59 -17.08
CA ASP A 495 5.68 5.47 -16.09
C ASP A 495 6.32 6.71 -16.73
N GLN A 496 6.92 6.56 -17.91
CA GLN A 496 7.41 7.68 -18.73
C GLN A 496 6.27 8.56 -19.27
N TYR A 497 5.13 7.97 -19.62
CA TYR A 497 3.95 8.73 -20.03
C TYR A 497 3.37 9.54 -18.87
N VAL A 498 3.33 8.99 -17.65
CA VAL A 498 2.89 9.68 -16.43
C VAL A 498 3.70 10.96 -16.19
N ASP A 499 5.03 10.93 -16.40
CA ASP A 499 5.86 12.12 -16.22
C ASP A 499 5.50 13.24 -17.22
N ARG A 500 5.17 12.88 -18.47
CA ARG A 500 4.65 13.83 -19.46
C ARG A 500 3.24 14.31 -19.14
N TYR A 501 2.40 13.42 -18.61
CA TYR A 501 1.04 13.75 -18.17
C TYR A 501 1.05 14.79 -17.05
N ASP A 502 2.04 14.73 -16.15
CA ASP A 502 2.19 15.72 -15.09
C ASP A 502 2.49 17.12 -15.65
N GLN A 503 3.34 17.21 -16.67
CA GLN A 503 3.68 18.49 -17.30
C GLN A 503 2.45 19.16 -17.96
N TYR A 504 1.59 18.37 -18.59
CA TYR A 504 0.27 18.81 -19.03
C TYR A 504 -0.54 19.38 -17.85
N ARG A 505 -0.66 18.62 -16.75
CA ARG A 505 -1.43 19.04 -15.56
C ARG A 505 -0.89 20.32 -14.92
N VAL A 506 0.43 20.47 -14.82
CA VAL A 506 1.10 21.67 -14.30
C VAL A 506 0.80 22.88 -15.19
N THR A 507 0.75 22.69 -16.50
CA THR A 507 0.37 23.76 -17.45
C THR A 507 -1.08 24.21 -17.24
N ILE A 508 -2.02 23.28 -17.04
CA ILE A 508 -3.42 23.61 -16.70
C ILE A 508 -3.51 24.29 -15.32
N LYS A 509 -2.72 23.84 -14.34
CA LYS A 509 -2.63 24.49 -13.01
C LYS A 509 -2.13 25.93 -13.11
N SER A 510 -1.22 26.22 -14.04
CA SER A 510 -0.75 27.59 -14.29
C SER A 510 -1.87 28.50 -14.77
N ILE A 511 -2.77 28.03 -15.65
CA ILE A 511 -3.96 28.78 -16.10
C ILE A 511 -4.84 29.11 -14.88
N ARG A 512 -5.11 28.12 -14.01
CA ARG A 512 -5.91 28.32 -12.79
C ARG A 512 -5.32 29.36 -11.84
N ASN A 513 -4.00 29.38 -11.70
CA ASN A 513 -3.34 30.38 -10.85
C ASN A 513 -3.51 31.79 -11.41
N ILE A 514 -3.49 31.95 -12.74
CA ILE A 514 -3.71 33.24 -13.41
C ILE A 514 -5.17 33.66 -13.24
N GLU A 515 -6.14 32.77 -13.45
CA GLU A 515 -7.56 33.04 -13.19
C GLU A 515 -7.78 33.53 -11.75
N ALA A 516 -7.15 32.87 -10.76
CA ALA A 516 -7.24 33.28 -9.37
C ALA A 516 -6.61 34.66 -9.10
N SER A 517 -5.54 35.02 -9.82
CA SER A 517 -4.86 36.32 -9.66
C SER A 517 -5.63 37.51 -10.25
N VAL A 518 -6.57 37.28 -11.18
CA VAL A 518 -7.42 38.33 -11.78
C VAL A 518 -8.64 38.64 -10.91
N GLN A 519 -9.01 37.77 -9.98
CA GLN A 519 -10.21 37.95 -9.15
C GLN A 519 -10.19 39.22 -8.27
N PRO A 520 -9.06 39.58 -7.61
CA PRO A 520 -8.99 40.83 -6.85
C PRO A 520 -9.27 42.11 -7.66
N SER A 521 -8.93 42.16 -8.95
CA SER A 521 -9.23 43.35 -9.78
C SER A 521 -10.71 43.46 -10.09
N ARG A 522 -11.40 42.33 -10.31
CA ARG A 522 -12.87 42.29 -10.45
C ARG A 522 -13.57 42.69 -9.17
N ASP A 523 -13.15 42.14 -8.03
CA ASP A 523 -13.74 42.44 -6.72
C ASP A 523 -13.54 43.92 -6.36
N ARG A 524 -12.37 44.49 -6.69
CA ARG A 524 -12.10 45.92 -6.49
C ARG A 524 -13.01 46.81 -7.34
N LYS A 525 -13.20 46.48 -8.62
CA LYS A 525 -14.14 47.19 -9.51
C LYS A 525 -15.55 47.16 -8.92
N GLN A 526 -16.05 45.96 -8.58
CA GLN A 526 -17.40 45.79 -8.03
C GLN A 526 -17.59 46.58 -6.72
N LYS A 527 -16.61 46.51 -5.80
CA LYS A 527 -16.68 47.21 -4.52
C LYS A 527 -16.76 48.73 -4.68
N ILE A 528 -16.01 49.30 -5.62
CA ILE A 528 -16.07 50.75 -5.90
C ILE A 528 -17.43 51.11 -6.52
N THR A 529 -17.94 50.30 -7.44
CA THR A 529 -19.28 50.49 -8.03
C THR A 529 -20.38 50.45 -6.97
N ASP A 530 -20.32 49.50 -6.04
CA ASP A 530 -21.30 49.37 -4.95
C ASP A 530 -21.23 50.56 -3.97
N GLN A 531 -20.02 51.05 -3.67
CA GLN A 531 -19.82 52.25 -2.84
C GLN A 531 -20.39 53.50 -3.51
N ILE A 532 -20.20 53.65 -4.83
CA ILE A 532 -20.79 54.74 -5.61
C ILE A 532 -22.32 54.65 -5.57
N ALA A 533 -22.90 53.46 -5.79
CA ALA A 533 -24.34 53.25 -5.74
C ALA A 533 -24.92 53.57 -4.35
N GLN A 534 -24.24 53.13 -3.28
CA GLN A 534 -24.64 53.39 -1.90
C GLN A 534 -24.58 54.88 -1.54
N LEU A 535 -23.52 55.58 -1.97
CA LEU A 535 -23.36 57.01 -1.72
C LEU A 535 -24.34 57.86 -2.54
N LYS A 536 -24.60 57.49 -3.81
CA LYS A 536 -25.61 58.15 -4.64
C LYS A 536 -27.01 58.02 -4.05
N TYR A 537 -27.33 56.91 -3.39
CA TYR A 537 -28.61 56.70 -2.73
C TYR A 537 -28.73 57.45 -1.38
N LYS A 538 -27.69 57.40 -0.53
CA LYS A 538 -27.73 57.98 0.84
C LYS A 538 -27.40 59.47 0.88
N GLU A 539 -26.42 59.92 0.12
CA GLU A 539 -25.85 61.28 0.17
C GLU A 539 -25.49 61.79 -1.24
N PRO A 540 -26.48 62.20 -2.06
CA PRO A 540 -26.25 62.55 -3.45
C PRO A 540 -25.35 63.78 -3.67
N ASN A 541 -25.19 64.63 -2.66
CA ASN A 541 -24.36 65.85 -2.72
C ASN A 541 -22.94 65.66 -2.15
N SER A 542 -22.52 64.43 -1.87
CA SER A 542 -21.21 64.15 -1.28
C SER A 542 -20.08 64.37 -2.29
N PRO A 543 -19.02 65.16 -1.98
CA PRO A 543 -17.88 65.36 -2.88
C PRO A 543 -17.05 64.07 -3.08
N LYS A 544 -17.25 63.05 -2.24
CA LYS A 544 -16.60 61.74 -2.36
C LYS A 544 -17.03 60.96 -3.60
N ILE A 545 -18.20 61.27 -4.18
CA ILE A 545 -18.71 60.59 -5.38
C ILE A 545 -17.76 60.83 -6.57
N VAL A 546 -17.31 62.08 -6.76
CA VAL A 546 -16.40 62.44 -7.87
C VAL A 546 -15.05 61.73 -7.75
N VAL A 547 -14.54 61.59 -6.52
CA VAL A 547 -13.28 60.87 -6.27
C VAL A 547 -13.44 59.38 -6.58
N LEU A 548 -14.52 58.75 -6.12
CA LEU A 548 -14.78 57.34 -6.37
C LEU A 548 -15.06 57.04 -7.85
N GLU A 549 -15.71 57.96 -8.58
CA GLU A 549 -15.89 57.83 -10.03
C GLU A 549 -14.55 57.82 -10.77
N GLN A 550 -13.61 58.69 -10.37
CA GLN A 550 -12.26 58.67 -10.92
C GLN A 550 -11.49 57.39 -10.57
N GLU A 551 -11.65 56.88 -9.34
CA GLU A 551 -11.09 55.60 -8.92
C GLU A 551 -11.70 54.42 -9.69
N LEU A 552 -12.99 54.47 -10.03
CA LEU A 552 -13.67 53.46 -10.83
C LEU A 552 -13.09 53.38 -12.23
N VAL A 553 -12.90 54.51 -12.91
CA VAL A 553 -12.29 54.55 -14.27
C VAL A 553 -10.90 53.90 -14.25
N ARG A 554 -10.11 54.17 -13.20
CA ARG A 554 -8.80 53.52 -13.03
C ARG A 554 -8.93 52.02 -12.81
N ALA A 555 -9.83 51.59 -11.92
CA ALA A 555 -10.05 50.17 -11.63
C ALA A 555 -10.60 49.41 -12.86
N GLU A 556 -11.40 50.05 -13.70
CA GLU A 556 -11.89 49.50 -14.97
C GLU A 556 -10.76 49.28 -15.96
N ALA A 557 -9.87 50.26 -16.13
CA ALA A 557 -8.70 50.10 -16.98
C ALA A 557 -7.78 48.96 -16.49
N GLU A 558 -7.53 48.87 -15.18
CA GLU A 558 -6.76 47.79 -14.56
C GLU A 558 -7.44 46.42 -14.79
N SER A 559 -8.77 46.33 -14.66
CA SER A 559 -9.54 45.11 -14.93
C SER A 559 -9.48 44.69 -16.40
N LEU A 560 -9.61 45.63 -17.35
CA LEU A 560 -9.57 45.34 -18.79
C LEU A 560 -8.21 44.76 -19.22
N VAL A 561 -7.11 45.32 -18.70
CA VAL A 561 -5.76 44.80 -18.96
C VAL A 561 -5.61 43.39 -18.39
N ALA A 562 -6.07 43.14 -17.17
CA ALA A 562 -6.02 41.83 -16.53
C ALA A 562 -6.84 40.77 -17.29
N GLU A 563 -8.04 41.10 -17.75
CA GLU A 563 -8.89 40.22 -18.57
C GLU A 563 -8.24 39.88 -19.92
N ALA A 564 -7.68 40.87 -20.60
CA ALA A 564 -6.99 40.66 -21.87
C ALA A 564 -5.78 39.73 -21.71
N GLN A 565 -4.99 39.91 -20.64
CA GLN A 565 -3.87 39.04 -20.31
C GLN A 565 -4.32 37.61 -20.00
N LEU A 566 -5.35 37.44 -19.17
CA LEU A 566 -5.92 36.13 -18.86
C LEU A 566 -6.38 35.41 -20.12
N SER A 567 -7.10 36.12 -20.98
CA SER A 567 -7.65 35.61 -22.24
C SER A 567 -6.54 35.10 -23.17
N ASN A 568 -5.46 35.87 -23.33
CA ASN A 568 -4.34 35.51 -24.20
C ASN A 568 -3.52 34.33 -23.64
N ILE A 569 -3.16 34.39 -22.36
CA ILE A 569 -2.36 33.32 -21.73
C ILE A 569 -3.15 32.01 -21.68
N THR A 570 -4.45 32.06 -21.39
CA THR A 570 -5.31 30.87 -21.36
C THR A 570 -5.29 30.15 -22.70
N ARG A 571 -5.47 30.88 -23.82
CA ARG A 571 -5.44 30.28 -25.17
C ARG A 571 -4.08 29.69 -25.52
N GLU A 572 -3.00 30.39 -25.18
CA GLU A 572 -1.64 29.93 -25.44
C GLU A 572 -1.33 28.64 -24.65
N LYS A 573 -1.55 28.67 -23.33
CA LYS A 573 -1.27 27.55 -22.42
C LYS A 573 -2.19 26.36 -22.68
N LEU A 574 -3.47 26.58 -22.96
CA LEU A 574 -4.42 25.51 -23.27
C LEU A 574 -4.00 24.75 -24.53
N LYS A 575 -3.64 25.49 -25.59
CA LYS A 575 -3.15 24.90 -26.83
C LYS A 575 -1.86 24.11 -26.59
N ALA A 576 -0.90 24.69 -25.88
CA ALA A 576 0.36 24.03 -25.56
C ALA A 576 0.14 22.76 -24.73
N ALA A 577 -0.71 22.81 -23.70
CA ALA A 577 -1.00 21.70 -22.80
C ALA A 577 -1.56 20.48 -23.55
N PHE A 578 -2.62 20.67 -24.33
CA PHE A 578 -3.26 19.56 -25.06
C PHE A 578 -2.43 19.08 -26.25
N THR A 579 -1.68 19.94 -26.93
CA THR A 579 -0.71 19.48 -27.94
C THR A 579 0.31 18.54 -27.30
N TYR A 580 0.89 18.93 -26.16
CA TYR A 580 1.86 18.10 -25.45
C TYR A 580 1.26 16.76 -24.97
N GLN A 581 0.05 16.79 -24.38
CA GLN A 581 -0.64 15.58 -23.92
C GLN A 581 -0.91 14.61 -25.07
N PHE A 582 -1.45 15.09 -26.20
CA PHE A 582 -1.80 14.23 -27.33
C PHE A 582 -0.58 13.68 -28.05
N ASP A 583 0.51 14.44 -28.16
CA ASP A 583 1.76 13.92 -28.72
C ASP A 583 2.38 12.85 -27.81
N ALA A 584 2.39 13.05 -26.50
CA ALA A 584 2.86 12.06 -25.53
C ALA A 584 1.99 10.79 -25.54
N MET A 585 0.66 10.95 -25.64
CA MET A 585 -0.28 9.83 -25.68
C MET A 585 -0.14 9.02 -26.98
N ARG A 586 0.07 9.69 -28.11
CA ARG A 586 0.31 9.02 -29.40
C ARG A 586 1.59 8.18 -29.36
N GLU A 587 2.70 8.73 -28.85
CA GLU A 587 3.94 7.97 -28.66
C GLU A 587 3.72 6.73 -27.78
N HIS A 588 3.04 6.91 -26.66
CA HIS A 588 2.74 5.83 -25.73
C HIS A 588 1.92 4.71 -26.41
N CYS A 589 0.79 5.06 -27.02
CA CYS A 589 -0.09 4.08 -27.66
C CYS A 589 0.57 3.35 -28.84
N GLU A 590 1.38 4.03 -29.66
CA GLU A 590 2.06 3.39 -30.79
C GLU A 590 3.16 2.43 -30.33
N LYS A 591 3.93 2.79 -29.30
CA LYS A 591 4.91 1.87 -28.69
C LYS A 591 4.24 0.66 -28.04
N LEU A 592 3.09 0.85 -27.39
CA LEU A 592 2.28 -0.25 -26.87
C LEU A 592 1.77 -1.17 -27.99
N ALA A 593 1.35 -0.60 -29.13
CA ALA A 593 0.92 -1.38 -30.29
C ALA A 593 2.06 -2.22 -30.88
N ILE A 594 3.28 -1.67 -30.93
CA ILE A 594 4.48 -2.41 -31.34
C ILE A 594 4.70 -3.61 -30.41
N ILE A 595 4.73 -3.38 -29.10
CA ILE A 595 4.94 -4.45 -28.10
C ILE A 595 3.84 -5.51 -28.20
N ALA A 596 2.58 -5.11 -28.34
CA ALA A 596 1.46 -6.04 -28.48
C ALA A 596 1.57 -6.92 -29.74
N GLY A 597 2.09 -6.36 -30.83
CA GLY A 597 2.38 -7.10 -32.07
C GLY A 597 3.43 -8.19 -31.84
N TYR A 598 4.59 -7.83 -31.28
CA TYR A 598 5.66 -8.79 -30.99
C TYR A 598 5.29 -9.81 -29.90
N GLY A 599 4.50 -9.39 -28.90
CA GLY A 599 3.97 -10.29 -27.88
C GLY A 599 3.07 -11.37 -28.47
N LYS A 600 2.31 -11.05 -29.52
CA LYS A 600 1.52 -12.06 -30.26
C LYS A 600 2.41 -13.01 -31.04
N HIS A 601 3.49 -12.54 -31.66
CA HIS A 601 4.45 -13.41 -32.35
C HIS A 601 5.17 -14.39 -31.41
N LEU A 602 5.43 -14.00 -30.15
CA LEU A 602 5.96 -14.94 -29.15
C LEU A 602 5.00 -16.11 -28.88
N LEU A 603 3.68 -15.90 -28.97
CA LEU A 603 2.70 -16.97 -28.75
C LEU A 603 2.69 -17.99 -29.88
N GLU A 604 3.20 -17.66 -31.07
CA GLU A 604 3.31 -18.61 -32.20
C GLU A 604 4.37 -19.69 -31.94
N LEU A 605 5.24 -19.50 -30.93
CA LEU A 605 6.24 -20.48 -30.50
C LEU A 605 5.69 -21.54 -29.54
N VAL A 606 4.49 -21.34 -28.99
CA VAL A 606 3.83 -22.31 -28.10
C VAL A 606 3.09 -23.33 -28.94
N ASP A 607 3.39 -24.61 -28.74
CA ASP A 607 2.68 -25.70 -29.40
C ASP A 607 1.38 -26.02 -28.65
N ASP A 608 0.24 -25.69 -29.25
CA ASP A 608 -1.09 -25.96 -28.70
C ASP A 608 -1.65 -27.34 -29.09
N THR A 609 -0.86 -28.18 -29.77
CA THR A 609 -1.30 -29.52 -30.15
C THR A 609 -1.55 -30.41 -28.91
N PRO A 610 -2.71 -31.08 -28.84
CA PRO A 610 -3.04 -31.91 -27.69
C PRO A 610 -2.19 -33.18 -27.68
N VAL A 611 -1.70 -33.56 -26.50
CA VAL A 611 -0.85 -34.74 -26.29
C VAL A 611 -1.69 -35.92 -25.83
N THR A 612 -1.41 -37.11 -26.36
CA THR A 612 -2.05 -38.35 -25.92
C THR A 612 -1.58 -38.73 -24.50
N PRO A 613 -2.46 -39.13 -23.57
CA PRO A 613 -2.03 -39.54 -22.23
C PRO A 613 -0.94 -40.63 -22.26
N GLY A 614 0.22 -40.33 -21.67
CA GLY A 614 1.39 -41.22 -21.62
C GLY A 614 2.47 -40.94 -22.66
N GLU A 615 2.20 -40.06 -23.64
CA GLU A 615 3.19 -39.54 -24.59
C GLU A 615 3.81 -38.25 -24.04
N THR A 616 5.10 -38.02 -24.30
CA THR A 616 5.80 -36.78 -23.94
C THR A 616 5.76 -35.78 -25.08
N ARG A 617 5.74 -34.49 -24.78
CA ARG A 617 5.86 -33.43 -25.79
C ARG A 617 7.19 -33.50 -26.55
N GLN A 618 7.20 -32.93 -27.76
CA GLN A 618 8.42 -32.77 -28.54
C GLN A 618 9.38 -31.79 -27.84
N ALA A 619 10.68 -31.95 -28.07
CA ALA A 619 11.67 -31.04 -27.52
C ALA A 619 11.51 -29.64 -28.15
N TYR A 620 11.49 -28.62 -27.31
CA TYR A 620 11.37 -27.22 -27.72
C TYR A 620 12.70 -26.67 -28.24
N ASP A 621 12.67 -25.98 -29.39
CA ASP A 621 13.83 -25.34 -30.05
C ASP A 621 13.54 -23.88 -30.44
N GLY A 622 12.59 -23.22 -29.77
CA GLY A 622 12.19 -21.84 -30.09
C GLY A 622 13.07 -20.76 -29.47
N TYR A 623 14.10 -21.10 -28.69
CA TYR A 623 14.91 -20.15 -27.91
C TYR A 623 15.61 -19.08 -28.75
N GLU A 624 16.09 -19.41 -29.95
CA GLU A 624 16.73 -18.44 -30.84
C GLU A 624 15.70 -17.49 -31.46
N ALA A 625 14.54 -18.02 -31.84
CA ALA A 625 13.44 -17.24 -32.40
C ALA A 625 12.84 -16.28 -31.36
N SER A 626 12.59 -16.74 -30.12
CA SER A 626 12.05 -15.90 -29.04
C SER A 626 12.99 -14.75 -28.69
N LYS A 627 14.31 -15.00 -28.71
CA LYS A 627 15.34 -13.98 -28.52
C LYS A 627 15.37 -12.96 -29.67
N ALA A 628 15.28 -13.41 -30.92
CA ALA A 628 15.24 -12.53 -32.08
C ALA A 628 14.02 -11.60 -32.04
N ILE A 629 12.84 -12.12 -31.66
CA ILE A 629 11.61 -11.32 -31.49
C ILE A 629 11.80 -10.17 -30.48
N ILE A 630 12.49 -10.42 -29.36
CA ILE A 630 12.78 -9.36 -28.38
C ILE A 630 13.76 -8.33 -28.93
N GLN A 631 14.78 -8.74 -29.68
CA GLN A 631 15.73 -7.82 -30.32
C GLN A 631 15.02 -6.93 -31.34
N ASP A 632 14.18 -7.51 -32.19
CA ASP A 632 13.37 -6.77 -33.17
C ASP A 632 12.43 -5.76 -32.49
N CYS A 633 11.81 -6.16 -31.37
CA CYS A 633 10.97 -5.27 -30.57
C CYS A 633 11.78 -4.09 -29.98
N GLU A 634 12.97 -4.36 -29.45
CA GLU A 634 13.86 -3.32 -28.91
C GLU A 634 14.31 -2.34 -30.00
N ASP A 635 14.68 -2.83 -31.18
CA ASP A 635 15.05 -1.99 -32.32
C ASP A 635 13.87 -1.15 -32.82
N ALA A 636 12.68 -1.73 -32.90
CA ALA A 636 11.46 -1.03 -33.29
C ALA A 636 11.10 0.10 -32.29
N LEU A 637 11.24 -0.16 -30.98
CA LEU A 637 11.01 0.84 -29.94
C LEU A 637 12.07 1.95 -29.97
N THR A 638 13.33 1.60 -30.21
CA THR A 638 14.47 2.52 -30.24
C THR A 638 14.40 3.47 -31.43
N ASN A 639 13.99 2.96 -32.59
CA ASN A 639 13.89 3.69 -33.85
C ASN A 639 12.55 4.40 -34.05
N TRP A 640 11.61 4.28 -33.12
CA TRP A 640 10.32 4.96 -33.22
C TRP A 640 10.49 6.49 -33.16
N VAL A 641 9.87 7.20 -34.12
CA VAL A 641 9.88 8.66 -34.22
C VAL A 641 8.49 9.14 -34.64
N SER A 642 8.06 10.28 -34.10
CA SER A 642 6.75 10.92 -34.35
C SER A 642 6.42 11.17 -35.84
N GLN A 643 7.43 11.25 -36.71
CA GLN A 643 7.30 11.45 -38.16
C GLN A 643 6.96 10.15 -38.90
N ASN A 644 7.38 9.01 -38.36
CA ASN A 644 7.12 7.67 -38.90
C ASN A 644 5.89 7.01 -38.25
N ALA A 645 5.08 7.81 -37.54
CA ALA A 645 3.86 7.38 -36.88
C ALA A 645 2.89 6.74 -37.88
N SER A 646 2.45 5.51 -37.60
CA SER A 646 1.56 4.74 -38.47
C SER A 646 0.15 5.32 -38.52
N VAL A 647 -0.28 6.01 -37.45
CA VAL A 647 -1.60 6.61 -37.32
C VAL A 647 -1.55 8.10 -37.66
N SER A 648 -2.01 8.46 -38.87
CA SER A 648 -2.13 9.85 -39.31
C SER A 648 -3.59 10.32 -39.34
N SER A 649 -3.88 11.47 -38.71
CA SER A 649 -5.22 12.04 -38.69
C SER A 649 -5.60 12.68 -40.05
N LYS A 650 -6.38 11.96 -40.86
CA LYS A 650 -6.92 12.49 -42.12
C LYS A 650 -8.18 13.33 -41.85
N LEU A 651 -8.00 14.64 -41.68
CA LEU A 651 -9.14 15.57 -41.62
C LEU A 651 -9.95 15.54 -42.94
N SER A 652 -11.28 15.54 -42.84
CA SER A 652 -12.17 15.68 -44.00
C SER A 652 -11.84 16.95 -44.80
N GLN A 653 -12.11 16.95 -46.12
CA GLN A 653 -11.90 18.13 -46.96
C GLN A 653 -12.70 19.34 -46.45
N ARG A 654 -13.92 19.11 -45.94
CA ARG A 654 -14.77 20.13 -45.31
C ARG A 654 -14.12 20.74 -44.05
N SER A 655 -13.57 19.90 -43.17
CA SER A 655 -12.90 20.37 -41.96
C SER A 655 -11.61 21.13 -42.30
N ARG A 656 -10.86 20.69 -43.32
CA ARG A 656 -9.64 21.38 -43.79
C ARG A 656 -9.94 22.76 -44.37
N THR A 657 -10.94 22.87 -45.24
CA THR A 657 -11.33 24.14 -45.88
C THR A 657 -11.88 25.14 -44.86
N LEU A 658 -12.72 24.71 -43.90
CA LEU A 658 -13.19 25.56 -42.80
C LEU A 658 -12.04 26.03 -41.91
N SER A 659 -11.10 25.15 -41.57
CA SER A 659 -9.95 25.48 -40.74
C SER A 659 -8.96 26.42 -41.44
N GLN A 660 -8.78 26.28 -42.75
CA GLN A 660 -7.97 27.19 -43.57
C GLN A 660 -8.64 28.55 -43.71
N ARG A 661 -9.96 28.60 -43.96
CA ARG A 661 -10.71 29.85 -44.05
C ARG A 661 -10.65 30.65 -42.75
N ARG A 662 -10.82 29.99 -41.60
CA ARG A 662 -10.70 30.60 -40.28
C ARG A 662 -9.29 31.10 -39.98
N ARG A 663 -8.25 30.34 -40.35
CA ARG A 663 -6.83 30.78 -40.23
C ARG A 663 -6.53 31.99 -41.12
N ASN A 664 -7.06 32.02 -42.34
CA ASN A 664 -6.86 33.13 -43.27
C ASN A 664 -7.60 34.40 -42.83
N GLN A 665 -8.78 34.26 -42.21
CA GLN A 665 -9.50 35.37 -41.58
C GLN A 665 -8.73 35.92 -40.37
N ALA A 666 -8.21 35.05 -39.49
CA ALA A 666 -7.40 35.49 -38.34
C ALA A 666 -6.12 36.23 -38.75
N ARG A 667 -5.55 35.93 -39.93
CA ARG A 667 -4.39 36.65 -40.50
C ARG A 667 -4.73 38.01 -41.12
N ARG A 668 -6.00 38.30 -41.42
CA ARG A 668 -6.41 39.57 -42.05
C ARG A 668 -6.59 40.75 -41.07
N GLY A 669 -6.41 40.54 -39.76
CA GLY A 669 -6.24 41.64 -38.81
C GLY A 669 -7.48 42.51 -38.55
N GLU A 670 -8.68 42.05 -38.89
CA GLU A 670 -9.91 42.73 -38.45
C GLU A 670 -10.05 42.55 -36.93
N GLY A 671 -10.03 43.66 -36.19
CA GLY A 671 -10.18 43.67 -34.74
C GLY A 671 -11.49 42.97 -34.35
N VAL A 672 -11.38 41.96 -33.49
CA VAL A 672 -12.55 41.28 -32.94
C VAL A 672 -13.25 42.27 -32.00
N ASP A 673 -14.46 42.69 -32.34
CA ASP A 673 -15.29 43.53 -31.49
C ASP A 673 -15.66 42.76 -30.20
N LEU A 674 -15.14 43.24 -29.06
CA LEU A 674 -15.34 42.64 -27.74
C LEU A 674 -16.55 43.24 -27.00
N SER A 675 -17.28 44.18 -27.61
CA SER A 675 -18.42 44.86 -26.97
C SER A 675 -19.61 43.93 -26.64
N GLY A 676 -19.66 42.74 -27.24
CA GLY A 676 -20.71 41.74 -26.99
C GLY A 676 -20.38 40.69 -25.92
N GLN A 677 -19.25 40.77 -25.22
CA GLN A 677 -18.83 39.72 -24.28
C GLN A 677 -19.55 39.76 -22.92
N ASP A 678 -20.18 40.89 -22.60
CA ASP A 678 -20.96 41.14 -21.36
C ASP A 678 -22.48 40.96 -21.54
N GLN A 679 -22.92 40.03 -22.41
CA GLN A 679 -24.35 39.69 -22.45
C GLN A 679 -24.74 38.77 -21.27
N PRO A 680 -25.83 39.08 -20.53
CA PRO A 680 -26.34 38.22 -19.47
C PRO A 680 -26.73 36.84 -20.03
N LEU A 681 -26.48 35.81 -19.24
CA LEU A 681 -26.50 34.38 -19.59
C LEU A 681 -27.85 33.81 -20.07
N ASP A 682 -28.92 34.59 -20.14
CA ASP A 682 -30.29 34.10 -20.30
C ASP A 682 -30.81 34.07 -21.75
N SER A 683 -30.01 34.40 -22.76
CA SER A 683 -30.53 34.48 -24.15
C SER A 683 -29.54 34.01 -25.21
N ARG A 684 -29.05 32.77 -25.09
CA ARG A 684 -28.30 32.09 -26.16
C ARG A 684 -29.13 30.98 -26.79
N GLU A 685 -30.15 31.38 -27.54
CA GLU A 685 -30.94 30.49 -28.39
C GLU A 685 -30.19 30.31 -29.74
N SER A 686 -29.24 29.38 -29.79
CA SER A 686 -28.91 28.53 -30.95
C SER A 686 -27.53 27.88 -30.83
N GLY A 687 -27.49 26.55 -30.99
CA GLY A 687 -26.28 25.82 -31.41
C GLY A 687 -25.73 24.77 -30.44
N LEU A 688 -26.54 23.77 -30.08
CA LEU A 688 -26.12 22.39 -29.73
C LEU A 688 -24.85 22.26 -28.88
N TRP A 689 -24.93 22.66 -27.61
CA TRP A 689 -24.00 22.17 -26.60
C TRP A 689 -24.81 21.70 -25.40
N ILE A 690 -24.93 20.38 -25.28
CA ILE A 690 -25.60 19.72 -24.16
C ILE A 690 -24.67 19.86 -22.94
N PRO A 691 -25.11 20.50 -21.84
CA PRO A 691 -24.32 20.59 -20.63
C PRO A 691 -23.95 19.20 -20.11
N ALA A 692 -22.71 19.02 -19.63
CA ALA A 692 -22.23 17.72 -19.12
C ALA A 692 -23.10 17.13 -17.98
N SER A 693 -23.96 17.93 -17.35
CA SER A 693 -24.95 17.52 -16.35
C SER A 693 -26.17 16.79 -16.93
N GLU A 694 -26.46 16.91 -18.22
CA GLU A 694 -27.56 16.18 -18.90
C GLU A 694 -27.13 14.81 -19.44
N HIS A 695 -25.84 14.46 -19.33
CA HIS A 695 -25.33 13.11 -19.57
C HIS A 695 -25.32 12.29 -18.27
N GLN A 696 -26.49 11.90 -17.74
CA GLN A 696 -26.52 10.81 -16.76
C GLN A 696 -27.91 10.17 -16.59
N GLY A 697 -27.98 8.87 -16.85
CA GLY A 697 -28.96 7.98 -16.24
C GLY A 697 -30.12 7.50 -17.11
N ASN A 698 -29.85 6.71 -18.15
CA ASN A 698 -30.79 5.65 -18.53
C ASN A 698 -30.13 4.32 -18.24
N GLY A 699 -30.73 3.58 -17.29
CA GLY A 699 -30.37 2.22 -16.99
C GLY A 699 -30.45 1.36 -18.25
N TYR A 700 -29.47 0.49 -18.40
CA TYR A 700 -29.62 -0.68 -19.25
C TYR A 700 -30.63 -1.58 -18.54
N ASP A 701 -31.90 -1.46 -18.92
CA ASP A 701 -32.90 -2.49 -18.69
C ASP A 701 -32.65 -3.59 -19.72
N ASP A 702 -32.39 -4.79 -19.19
CA ASP A 702 -32.45 -6.04 -19.93
C ASP A 702 -33.80 -6.15 -20.66
N ARG A 703 -33.73 -6.27 -21.99
CA ARG A 703 -34.75 -6.96 -22.77
C ARG A 703 -34.07 -7.75 -23.88
N ASP A 704 -34.01 -9.06 -23.66
CA ASP A 704 -33.96 -10.06 -24.71
C ASP A 704 -35.15 -9.89 -25.66
N ASP A 705 -34.90 -9.93 -26.98
CA ASP A 705 -35.53 -10.84 -27.94
C ASP A 705 -35.29 -10.41 -29.41
N LEU A 706 -34.55 -11.29 -30.12
CA LEU A 706 -34.82 -11.89 -31.43
C LEU A 706 -34.90 -11.04 -32.73
N ASP A 707 -33.97 -11.36 -33.63
CA ASP A 707 -34.05 -11.64 -35.09
C ASP A 707 -34.93 -10.76 -36.02
N ASP A 708 -34.32 -10.12 -37.03
CA ASP A 708 -34.30 -10.62 -38.44
C ASP A 708 -33.78 -9.56 -39.46
N ASP A 709 -32.97 -10.06 -40.41
CA ASP A 709 -32.83 -9.72 -41.84
C ASP A 709 -32.39 -8.31 -42.37
N VAL A 710 -31.08 -8.18 -42.68
CA VAL A 710 -30.42 -8.08 -44.04
C VAL A 710 -31.15 -7.33 -45.20
N PRO A 711 -30.51 -6.68 -46.24
CA PRO A 711 -29.10 -6.42 -46.57
C PRO A 711 -28.71 -4.98 -47.02
N SER A 712 -27.39 -4.76 -47.00
CA SER A 712 -26.59 -3.88 -47.85
C SER A 712 -26.98 -3.91 -49.36
N THR A 713 -27.29 -2.74 -49.92
CA THR A 713 -27.03 -2.35 -51.31
C THR A 713 -26.39 -0.96 -51.22
N VAL A 714 -25.18 -0.69 -51.73
CA VAL A 714 -24.88 -0.43 -53.13
C VAL A 714 -23.37 -0.57 -53.32
N ALA A 715 -22.97 -1.48 -54.21
CA ALA A 715 -21.67 -1.47 -54.84
C ALA A 715 -21.89 -1.32 -56.35
N SER A 716 -21.52 -0.17 -56.92
CA SER A 716 -21.10 -0.05 -58.32
C SER A 716 -20.75 1.40 -58.65
N GLU A 717 -19.50 1.83 -58.42
CA GLU A 717 -18.89 2.85 -59.29
C GLU A 717 -17.44 2.44 -59.57
N GLN A 718 -17.27 1.86 -60.76
CA GLN A 718 -16.02 1.51 -61.37
C GLN A 718 -15.56 2.70 -62.23
N ARG A 719 -14.47 3.32 -61.79
CA ARG A 719 -13.36 3.89 -62.59
C ARG A 719 -13.63 4.18 -64.08
N GLY A 720 -13.51 5.44 -64.50
CA GLY A 720 -13.39 5.77 -65.92
C GLY A 720 -13.27 7.27 -66.22
N ARG A 721 -12.03 7.74 -66.36
CA ARG A 721 -11.67 9.00 -67.01
C ARG A 721 -11.45 8.67 -68.48
N GLU A 722 -12.16 9.29 -69.41
CA GLU A 722 -11.67 9.54 -70.77
C GLU A 722 -12.52 10.59 -71.49
N GLU A 723 -11.81 11.45 -72.21
CA GLU A 723 -12.27 12.65 -72.91
C GLU A 723 -12.80 12.28 -74.30
N GLU A 724 -13.90 12.89 -74.74
CA GLU A 724 -14.30 12.89 -76.15
C GLU A 724 -13.40 13.83 -76.96
N ARG A 725 -12.65 13.29 -77.93
CA ARG A 725 -12.27 14.00 -79.17
C ARG A 725 -12.43 13.08 -80.36
N GLN A 726 -13.28 13.48 -81.30
CA GLN A 726 -13.50 12.79 -82.57
C GLN A 726 -12.51 13.24 -83.66
N VAL A 727 -11.78 12.25 -84.18
CA VAL A 727 -11.57 11.85 -85.60
C VAL A 727 -10.79 12.73 -86.59
N ALA A 728 -9.88 12.03 -87.29
CA ALA A 728 -9.25 12.22 -88.62
C ALA A 728 -8.13 13.28 -88.73
N ALA A 729 -7.00 13.02 -89.41
CA ALA A 729 -6.66 12.04 -90.44
C ALA A 729 -5.21 11.56 -90.27
#